data_AF-A0A420SZG6-F1
#
_entry.id   AF-A0A420SZG6-F1
#
_cell.length_a   1.000
_cell.length_b   1.000
_cell.length_c   1.000
_cell.angle_alpha   90.00
_cell.angle_beta   90.00
_cell.angle_gamma   90.00
#
_symmetry.space_group_name_H-M   'P 1'
#
loop_
_entity.id
_entity.type
_entity.pdbx_description
1 polymer ?
#
loop_
_entity_poly.entity_id
_entity_poly.type
_entity_poly.pdbx_seq_one_letter_code
_entity_poly.pdbx_strand_id
1 'polypeptide(L)'
;MSSSQTAAANGVNGGTRSVPVSIRFTDIPSAIDIPVQGDQEDEAVEIDLEDLVDDPTELCTLFENERAAKTYWMTVALAYAKQHKIDHAIEMLQRGGSAIQSNSSNPRDKVSMICCLCWMYLWKSREAPRVAPEGASASDAKTKEYYLQLATSSLNDAARLNPSFPPIFLARGVLLLLRASLQAPSKTTGGIGSEKHELLKTAVKSFDDALRVSQGKNMLALMGKARALFSMHKYPESLTIYQDVLQKMPDLVDPDPRIGIGCCFWQLGFKDDAKMAWERCIEINPDSKVANILLGLYYLDASGHVPVNSDEFLKLYKKAMTEYTQKSFKLDKNLPLTCSTFAGYFLSRKSWDNADKLAHKAIQYTDVNAIASDGWYMLARKEHYDGDTERATDYYRRADEARGGTETGYLPAKFGVAQLSVLKNDLGEAKLRLEKMIQQSKNHEAMILLGTLYAEEVFANQVSDSKEDKSAELKKATALLEGVRNAWKDPKKALSPDASVLLNLARLYETDRPDKALQCLQQVEQLELDQVPASERPEDVTDEAEIKAALRKSLPPQLLNNIGCFHSQAEKHELASDLFEAALGACMKIGEKDPEMDTDALVSTISFNLARSYESRGLTDKAVEVYESLLARHDDYTDARARLAYIKLRKNPNKEGPDAVAKLYQENNTDLEVRALYGWYLGRVGSRKRPANLGEDNEFRHFKHTLQNYDKHDRHALVGMGNLYLMQAREMRRESDSEKQKRSATYGKAVEFFDKALSLDPKNAYAAQGVAIALVEDKKDYKAALAIFNKVRETIRDSHLYVNLGHIYAELRQYSKAIEHYEIALSKDGKANDATILACLGRTWLNRGRAERDVDAHIKALECAQKALEVAPEQMHYKFNVAFVQIQLVTMVQGLPENKRSTEQLEKAAEGLEAAIASLDEIATHPQTPYPKHDVEQRANMARNTLRKQLERAIGKQKEWEEKNKEKIQAAKELREAELRRREETRQKALEAERERQEKIRKEREEIAAQDKALAEKRAEEERARAEAEMTTDSETGEKIKRKRKTAPRASGESKPKRSGGKKKKKSDRQDDESEEEEERTKKRRRLTKKESSKFKSAEIVVDSDEENENEDDELERDERNIDREDTPLSEAEEKVADDDKMEVDDRANQEGEDEDEEEIAPRQQHKRARRGRVVDSDEEDNEDGDAPVQASGDESRPAADTSMADADEDE
;
A
#
# COMPACT_ATOMS: atom_id res chain seq x y z
N MET A 1 -0.96 -90.62 18.87
CA MET A 1 -0.93 -91.43 20.11
C MET A 1 -0.17 -90.68 21.21
N SER A 2 -0.87 -89.86 21.99
CA SER A 2 -0.44 -89.34 23.31
C SER A 2 -1.68 -88.73 23.98
N SER A 3 -1.78 -88.78 25.30
CA SER A 3 -3.06 -88.55 26.00
C SER A 3 -2.89 -87.91 27.38
N SER A 4 -3.96 -87.27 27.87
CA SER A 4 -4.16 -86.75 29.23
C SER A 4 -3.25 -85.54 29.60
N GLN A 5 -3.63 -84.62 30.50
CA GLN A 5 -4.56 -84.74 31.64
C GLN A 5 -5.58 -83.58 31.76
N THR A 6 -6.51 -83.73 32.71
CA THR A 6 -7.65 -82.85 32.99
C THR A 6 -7.55 -82.17 34.36
N ALA A 7 -7.98 -80.91 34.46
CA ALA A 7 -8.52 -80.31 35.68
C ALA A 7 -9.46 -79.15 35.30
N ALA A 8 -10.49 -78.87 36.10
CA ALA A 8 -11.55 -77.91 35.77
C ALA A 8 -11.69 -76.80 36.83
N ALA A 9 -12.15 -75.62 36.40
CA ALA A 9 -12.67 -74.57 37.25
C ALA A 9 -13.97 -74.02 36.64
N ASN A 10 -15.09 -74.16 37.36
CA ASN A 10 -16.39 -73.72 36.87
C ASN A 10 -16.57 -72.20 37.09
N GLY A 11 -16.93 -71.48 36.02
CA GLY A 11 -17.39 -70.09 36.08
C GLY A 11 -18.59 -69.92 35.17
N VAL A 12 -19.73 -69.49 35.71
CA VAL A 12 -21.00 -69.42 34.98
C VAL A 12 -21.09 -68.17 34.11
N ASN A 13 -21.29 -68.35 32.80
CA ASN A 13 -22.12 -67.43 32.03
C ASN A 13 -22.72 -68.11 30.77
N GLY A 14 -23.81 -67.53 30.25
CA GLY A 14 -24.67 -68.19 29.26
C GLY A 14 -24.00 -68.45 27.90
N GLY A 15 -24.22 -69.65 27.36
CA GLY A 15 -23.63 -70.07 26.08
C GLY A 15 -24.23 -69.34 24.88
N THR A 16 -23.47 -68.41 24.31
CA THR A 16 -23.56 -68.12 22.88
C THR A 16 -23.14 -69.38 22.10
N ARG A 17 -23.92 -69.77 21.08
CA ARG A 17 -23.50 -70.84 20.17
C ARG A 17 -22.30 -70.33 19.37
N SER A 18 -21.11 -70.87 19.64
CA SER A 18 -19.93 -70.68 18.80
C SER A 18 -20.20 -71.25 17.41
N VAL A 19 -20.53 -70.39 16.46
CA VAL A 19 -20.56 -70.75 15.04
C VAL A 19 -19.13 -71.13 14.64
N PRO A 20 -18.89 -72.27 13.98
CA PRO A 20 -17.54 -72.68 13.62
C PRO A 20 -16.91 -71.68 12.66
N VAL A 21 -15.70 -71.23 12.98
CA VAL A 21 -14.95 -70.25 12.19
C VAL A 21 -14.31 -70.95 10.99
N SER A 22 -15.05 -71.04 9.89
CA SER A 22 -14.48 -71.39 8.58
C SER A 22 -13.61 -70.22 8.12
N ILE A 23 -12.30 -70.47 8.00
CA ILE A 23 -11.32 -69.55 7.41
C ILE A 23 -11.26 -69.88 5.92
N ARG A 24 -10.94 -68.90 5.05
CA ARG A 24 -10.86 -69.17 3.61
C ARG A 24 -9.92 -70.36 3.34
N PHE A 25 -10.45 -71.35 2.61
CA PHE A 25 -9.81 -72.64 2.29
C PHE A 25 -9.69 -73.69 3.42
N THR A 26 -10.37 -73.55 4.57
CA THR A 26 -10.47 -74.67 5.55
C THR A 26 -11.25 -75.88 5.02
N ASP A 27 -12.07 -75.65 4.00
CA ASP A 27 -13.01 -76.64 3.46
C ASP A 27 -12.31 -77.57 2.43
N ILE A 28 -11.00 -77.42 2.24
CA ILE A 28 -10.15 -78.26 1.38
C ILE A 28 -9.43 -79.30 2.27
N PRO A 29 -9.61 -80.61 2.05
CA PRO A 29 -8.85 -81.64 2.77
C PRO A 29 -7.38 -81.66 2.36
N SER A 30 -6.53 -82.34 3.15
CA SER A 30 -5.09 -82.49 2.83
C SER A 30 -4.83 -83.42 1.66
N ALA A 31 -5.68 -84.43 1.43
CA ALA A 31 -5.63 -85.33 0.29
C ALA A 31 -7.05 -85.68 -0.18
N ILE A 32 -7.18 -86.20 -1.40
CA ILE A 32 -8.44 -86.74 -1.96
C ILE A 32 -8.19 -88.06 -2.71
N ASP A 33 -9.08 -89.03 -2.48
CA ASP A 33 -9.13 -90.27 -3.26
C ASP A 33 -10.02 -90.08 -4.49
N ILE A 34 -9.55 -90.50 -5.67
CA ILE A 34 -10.27 -90.37 -6.93
C ILE A 34 -10.48 -91.76 -7.54
N PRO A 35 -11.73 -92.24 -7.68
CA PRO A 35 -12.02 -93.59 -8.16
C PRO A 35 -11.72 -93.71 -9.66
N VAL A 36 -11.09 -94.82 -10.04
CA VAL A 36 -10.72 -95.17 -11.42
C VAL A 36 -11.71 -96.21 -11.96
N GLN A 37 -12.07 -96.14 -13.25
CA GLN A 37 -12.98 -97.09 -13.89
C GLN A 37 -12.28 -98.40 -14.32
N GLY A 38 -11.75 -99.14 -13.35
CA GLY A 38 -11.16 -100.48 -13.55
C GLY A 38 -12.15 -101.64 -13.43
N ASP A 39 -11.76 -102.83 -13.90
CA ASP A 39 -12.53 -104.09 -13.78
C ASP A 39 -12.52 -104.70 -12.35
N GLN A 40 -11.98 -103.99 -11.36
CA GLN A 40 -12.00 -104.34 -9.93
C GLN A 40 -12.48 -103.10 -9.14
N GLU A 41 -13.45 -103.29 -8.23
CA GLU A 41 -14.31 -102.20 -7.73
C GLU A 41 -13.65 -101.20 -6.74
N ASP A 42 -12.36 -101.35 -6.40
CA ASP A 42 -11.66 -100.57 -5.37
C ASP A 42 -10.23 -100.09 -5.80
N GLU A 43 -10.04 -99.62 -7.05
CA GLU A 43 -8.85 -98.83 -7.42
C GLU A 43 -9.13 -97.31 -7.38
N ALA A 44 -8.39 -96.59 -6.55
CA ALA A 44 -8.46 -95.14 -6.41
C ALA A 44 -7.07 -94.51 -6.35
N VAL A 45 -6.92 -93.32 -6.94
CA VAL A 45 -5.69 -92.52 -6.90
C VAL A 45 -5.82 -91.49 -5.78
N GLU A 46 -5.01 -91.63 -4.73
CA GLU A 46 -4.83 -90.60 -3.71
C GLU A 46 -4.01 -89.43 -4.29
N ILE A 47 -4.50 -88.20 -4.10
CA ILE A 47 -3.82 -86.97 -4.52
C ILE A 47 -3.65 -86.04 -3.33
N ASP A 48 -2.40 -85.75 -2.99
CA ASP A 48 -2.02 -84.72 -2.01
C ASP A 48 -2.40 -83.32 -2.53
N LEU A 49 -3.10 -82.54 -1.68
CA LEU A 49 -3.57 -81.18 -1.96
C LEU A 49 -2.77 -80.11 -1.20
N GLU A 50 -1.68 -80.50 -0.55
CA GLU A 50 -0.67 -79.63 0.04
C GLU A 50 0.58 -79.56 -0.84
N ASP A 51 0.91 -80.62 -1.61
CA ASP A 51 2.01 -80.68 -2.61
C ASP A 51 1.53 -81.07 -4.03
N LEU A 52 0.72 -80.20 -4.67
CA LEU A 52 0.25 -80.41 -6.04
C LEU A 52 1.35 -80.20 -7.10
N VAL A 53 1.37 -81.10 -8.08
CA VAL A 53 2.18 -81.08 -9.32
C VAL A 53 2.20 -79.68 -9.99
N ASP A 54 3.33 -79.31 -10.59
CA ASP A 54 3.48 -78.00 -11.25
C ASP A 54 2.74 -77.87 -12.59
N ASP A 55 2.40 -78.98 -13.24
CA ASP A 55 1.59 -79.02 -14.46
C ASP A 55 0.24 -79.71 -14.19
N PRO A 56 -0.89 -78.99 -14.29
CA PRO A 56 -2.22 -79.55 -14.06
C PRO A 56 -2.75 -80.37 -15.26
N THR A 57 -2.07 -80.40 -16.40
CA THR A 57 -2.64 -80.92 -17.64
C THR A 57 -2.74 -82.44 -17.67
N GLU A 58 -1.80 -83.16 -17.06
CA GLU A 58 -1.91 -84.62 -16.85
C GLU A 58 -3.11 -84.94 -15.93
N LEU A 59 -3.29 -84.14 -14.87
CA LEU A 59 -4.41 -84.25 -13.94
C LEU A 59 -5.76 -83.92 -14.62
N CYS A 60 -5.79 -82.94 -15.52
CA CYS A 60 -6.95 -82.68 -16.36
C CYS A 60 -7.29 -83.87 -17.27
N THR A 61 -6.28 -84.48 -17.91
CA THR A 61 -6.53 -85.64 -18.79
C THR A 61 -6.98 -86.87 -18.02
N LEU A 62 -6.45 -87.10 -16.80
CA LEU A 62 -6.96 -88.13 -15.89
C LEU A 62 -8.45 -87.89 -15.59
N PHE A 63 -8.83 -86.65 -15.26
CA PHE A 63 -10.22 -86.32 -14.92
C PHE A 63 -11.17 -86.35 -16.12
N GLU A 64 -10.66 -86.10 -17.33
CA GLU A 64 -11.39 -86.23 -18.60
C GLU A 64 -11.62 -87.72 -18.95
N ASN A 65 -10.61 -88.57 -18.76
CA ASN A 65 -10.68 -90.02 -18.99
C ASN A 65 -11.61 -90.71 -17.98
N GLU A 66 -11.38 -90.52 -16.68
CA GLU A 66 -12.15 -91.13 -15.58
C GLU A 66 -13.50 -90.45 -15.33
N ARG A 67 -13.87 -89.45 -16.15
CA ARG A 67 -15.14 -88.72 -16.09
C ARG A 67 -15.41 -88.11 -14.71
N ALA A 68 -14.37 -87.63 -14.05
CA ALA A 68 -14.36 -87.28 -12.64
C ALA A 68 -15.45 -86.25 -12.27
N ALA A 69 -16.09 -86.46 -11.12
CA ALA A 69 -17.17 -85.61 -10.63
C ALA A 69 -16.71 -84.16 -10.38
N LYS A 70 -17.64 -83.20 -10.56
CA LYS A 70 -17.46 -81.75 -10.33
C LYS A 70 -16.77 -81.42 -8.99
N THR A 71 -17.01 -82.19 -7.95
CA THR A 71 -16.41 -82.01 -6.62
C THR A 71 -14.88 -82.06 -6.68
N TYR A 72 -14.30 -83.04 -7.40
CA TYR A 72 -12.86 -83.17 -7.55
C TYR A 72 -12.27 -81.99 -8.35
N TRP A 73 -12.86 -81.68 -9.52
CA TRP A 73 -12.49 -80.52 -10.33
C TRP A 73 -12.48 -79.20 -9.53
N MET A 74 -13.51 -78.93 -8.72
CA MET A 74 -13.55 -77.71 -7.90
C MET A 74 -12.58 -77.76 -6.71
N THR A 75 -12.43 -78.88 -6.03
CA THR A 75 -11.57 -79.01 -4.85
C THR A 75 -10.10 -78.84 -5.24
N VAL A 76 -9.66 -79.48 -6.33
CA VAL A 76 -8.30 -79.32 -6.87
C VAL A 76 -8.05 -77.91 -7.39
N ALA A 77 -8.99 -77.31 -8.13
CA ALA A 77 -8.84 -75.93 -8.58
C ALA A 77 -8.77 -74.93 -7.39
N LEU A 78 -9.49 -75.20 -6.30
CA LEU A 78 -9.39 -74.40 -5.07
C LEU A 78 -8.10 -74.69 -4.29
N ALA A 79 -7.52 -75.89 -4.38
CA ALA A 79 -6.22 -76.22 -3.80
C ALA A 79 -5.07 -75.50 -4.54
N TYR A 80 -5.07 -75.52 -5.87
CA TYR A 80 -4.20 -74.64 -6.67
C TYR A 80 -4.39 -73.15 -6.30
N ALA A 81 -5.63 -72.71 -6.02
CA ALA A 81 -5.87 -71.34 -5.56
C ALA A 81 -5.34 -71.06 -4.13
N LYS A 82 -5.42 -72.03 -3.21
CA LYS A 82 -4.79 -71.99 -1.86
C LYS A 82 -3.26 -71.83 -1.97
N GLN A 83 -2.63 -72.48 -2.96
CA GLN A 83 -1.20 -72.35 -3.27
C GLN A 83 -0.83 -71.11 -4.13
N HIS A 84 -1.75 -70.17 -4.41
CA HIS A 84 -1.56 -69.06 -5.35
C HIS A 84 -1.24 -69.46 -6.82
N LYS A 85 -1.36 -70.73 -7.20
CA LYS A 85 -1.25 -71.28 -8.57
C LYS A 85 -2.53 -70.95 -9.41
N ILE A 86 -2.94 -69.68 -9.45
CA ILE A 86 -4.26 -69.24 -9.97
C ILE A 86 -4.48 -69.57 -11.46
N ASP A 87 -3.46 -69.44 -12.31
CA ASP A 87 -3.62 -69.71 -13.75
C ASP A 87 -3.86 -71.22 -14.04
N HIS A 88 -3.28 -72.11 -13.23
CA HIS A 88 -3.56 -73.55 -13.26
C HIS A 88 -4.99 -73.86 -12.77
N ALA A 89 -5.46 -73.18 -11.72
CA ALA A 89 -6.85 -73.26 -11.29
C ALA A 89 -7.84 -72.81 -12.37
N ILE A 90 -7.49 -71.77 -13.15
CA ILE A 90 -8.27 -71.32 -14.31
C ILE A 90 -8.34 -72.40 -15.39
N GLU A 91 -7.22 -73.03 -15.73
CA GLU A 91 -7.19 -74.10 -16.73
C GLU A 91 -8.01 -75.33 -16.31
N MET A 92 -7.86 -75.80 -15.07
CA MET A 92 -8.69 -76.88 -14.50
C MET A 92 -10.20 -76.56 -14.64
N LEU A 93 -10.60 -75.32 -14.33
CA LEU A 93 -12.00 -74.88 -14.41
C LEU A 93 -12.50 -74.69 -15.86
N GLN A 94 -11.62 -74.35 -16.82
CA GLN A 94 -11.96 -74.30 -18.25
C GLN A 94 -12.15 -75.70 -18.85
N ARG A 95 -11.21 -76.61 -18.56
CA ARG A 95 -11.23 -78.00 -19.05
C ARG A 95 -12.38 -78.80 -18.44
N GLY A 96 -12.54 -78.80 -17.11
CA GLY A 96 -13.72 -79.37 -16.45
C GLY A 96 -15.02 -78.70 -16.90
N GLY A 97 -14.98 -77.39 -17.15
CA GLY A 97 -16.05 -76.61 -17.77
C GLY A 97 -16.47 -77.03 -19.18
N SER A 98 -15.63 -77.82 -19.86
CA SER A 98 -15.85 -78.39 -21.20
C SER A 98 -16.20 -79.88 -21.11
N ALA A 99 -15.45 -80.66 -20.32
CA ALA A 99 -15.67 -82.08 -20.08
C ALA A 99 -17.10 -82.37 -19.57
N ILE A 100 -17.59 -81.57 -18.62
CA ILE A 100 -18.93 -81.73 -18.03
C ILE A 100 -20.06 -81.38 -19.02
N GLN A 101 -19.80 -80.70 -20.15
CA GLN A 101 -20.82 -80.39 -21.15
C GLN A 101 -21.26 -81.60 -21.96
N SER A 102 -20.42 -82.64 -22.05
CA SER A 102 -20.69 -83.83 -22.86
C SER A 102 -21.62 -84.85 -22.19
N ASN A 103 -21.84 -84.76 -20.88
CA ASN A 103 -22.10 -85.97 -20.08
C ASN A 103 -23.31 -85.94 -19.11
N SER A 104 -24.01 -84.81 -18.88
CA SER A 104 -25.18 -84.84 -17.97
C SER A 104 -26.25 -83.76 -18.12
N SER A 105 -27.42 -84.07 -17.56
CA SER A 105 -28.73 -83.43 -17.77
C SER A 105 -29.10 -82.29 -16.80
N ASN A 106 -28.14 -81.77 -16.01
CA ASN A 106 -28.42 -80.77 -14.96
C ASN A 106 -27.63 -79.45 -15.14
N PRO A 107 -28.21 -78.42 -15.79
CA PRO A 107 -27.55 -77.14 -16.03
C PRO A 107 -27.08 -76.39 -14.78
N ARG A 108 -27.66 -76.69 -13.60
CA ARG A 108 -27.35 -76.01 -12.34
C ARG A 108 -25.89 -76.21 -11.91
N ASP A 109 -25.31 -77.37 -12.20
CA ASP A 109 -23.96 -77.67 -11.71
C ASP A 109 -22.86 -76.91 -12.45
N LYS A 110 -23.07 -76.63 -13.73
CA LYS A 110 -22.21 -75.79 -14.57
C LYS A 110 -22.11 -74.35 -14.05
N VAL A 111 -23.17 -73.83 -13.40
CA VAL A 111 -23.21 -72.45 -12.86
C VAL A 111 -22.15 -72.22 -11.79
N SER A 112 -22.00 -73.13 -10.82
CA SER A 112 -21.03 -72.94 -9.72
C SER A 112 -19.60 -72.84 -10.23
N MET A 113 -19.26 -73.68 -11.21
CA MET A 113 -17.91 -73.79 -11.76
C MET A 113 -17.56 -72.61 -12.66
N ILE A 114 -18.48 -72.16 -13.54
CA ILE A 114 -18.28 -70.94 -14.33
C ILE A 114 -18.25 -69.69 -13.43
N CYS A 115 -19.02 -69.67 -12.33
CA CYS A 115 -18.93 -68.59 -11.36
C CYS A 115 -17.59 -68.59 -10.61
N CYS A 116 -17.05 -69.77 -10.26
CA CYS A 116 -15.69 -69.90 -9.71
C CYS A 116 -14.64 -69.38 -10.70
N LEU A 117 -14.73 -69.78 -11.98
CA LEU A 117 -13.87 -69.28 -13.06
C LEU A 117 -13.93 -67.75 -13.22
N CYS A 118 -15.14 -67.16 -13.16
CA CYS A 118 -15.33 -65.71 -13.12
C CYS A 118 -14.61 -65.06 -11.92
N TRP A 119 -14.69 -65.67 -10.73
CA TRP A 119 -13.96 -65.20 -9.54
C TRP A 119 -12.44 -65.32 -9.68
N MET A 120 -11.92 -66.36 -10.32
CA MET A 120 -10.48 -66.49 -10.60
C MET A 120 -10.00 -65.45 -11.63
N TYR A 121 -10.79 -65.13 -12.67
CA TYR A 121 -10.48 -64.00 -13.54
C TYR A 121 -10.51 -62.65 -12.81
N LEU A 122 -11.47 -62.45 -11.89
CA LEU A 122 -11.48 -61.26 -11.02
C LEU A 122 -10.27 -61.23 -10.06
N TRP A 123 -9.70 -62.38 -9.68
CA TRP A 123 -8.44 -62.45 -8.94
C TRP A 123 -7.27 -62.02 -9.84
N LYS A 124 -7.04 -62.70 -10.97
CA LYS A 124 -5.96 -62.36 -11.92
C LYS A 124 -6.03 -60.89 -12.37
N SER A 125 -7.22 -60.34 -12.58
CA SER A 125 -7.45 -58.92 -12.90
C SER A 125 -6.83 -57.93 -11.90
N ARG A 126 -6.70 -58.29 -10.62
CA ARG A 126 -6.07 -57.44 -9.60
C ARG A 126 -4.54 -57.50 -9.63
N GLU A 127 -3.99 -58.65 -10.03
CA GLU A 127 -2.54 -58.91 -10.11
C GLU A 127 -1.93 -58.50 -11.46
N ALA A 128 -2.74 -58.53 -12.53
CA ALA A 128 -2.34 -58.18 -13.88
C ALA A 128 -1.92 -56.70 -14.01
N PRO A 129 -1.04 -56.34 -14.96
CA PRO A 129 -0.69 -54.96 -15.20
C PRO A 129 -1.80 -54.23 -15.99
N ARG A 130 -1.95 -52.92 -15.74
CA ARG A 130 -2.86 -52.02 -16.46
C ARG A 130 -2.39 -51.74 -17.88
N VAL A 131 -1.07 -51.61 -18.06
CA VAL A 131 -0.39 -51.33 -19.33
C VAL A 131 0.65 -52.42 -19.56
N ALA A 132 0.87 -52.82 -20.81
CA ALA A 132 1.93 -53.77 -21.15
C ALA A 132 3.32 -53.26 -20.72
N PRO A 133 4.26 -54.13 -20.32
CA PRO A 133 5.67 -53.77 -20.20
C PRO A 133 6.19 -53.25 -21.54
N GLU A 134 7.08 -52.25 -21.50
CA GLU A 134 7.68 -51.69 -22.72
C GLU A 134 8.47 -52.79 -23.46
N GLY A 135 8.16 -52.98 -24.75
CA GLY A 135 8.70 -54.07 -25.58
C GLY A 135 7.81 -55.32 -25.71
N ALA A 136 6.75 -55.48 -24.90
CA ALA A 136 5.77 -56.55 -25.08
C ALA A 136 4.73 -56.19 -26.16
N SER A 137 4.28 -57.17 -26.95
CA SER A 137 3.21 -56.95 -27.93
C SER A 137 1.87 -56.70 -27.22
N ALA A 138 1.06 -55.80 -27.79
CA ALA A 138 -0.27 -55.47 -27.25
C ALA A 138 -1.27 -56.65 -27.33
N SER A 139 -0.96 -57.69 -28.12
CA SER A 139 -1.79 -58.90 -28.22
C SER A 139 -1.41 -59.98 -27.20
N ASP A 140 -0.14 -60.02 -26.76
CA ASP A 140 0.36 -61.03 -25.81
C ASP A 140 0.25 -60.54 -24.34
N ALA A 141 0.14 -59.23 -24.14
CA ALA A 141 0.00 -58.61 -22.83
C ALA A 141 -1.38 -58.89 -22.20
N LYS A 142 -1.43 -59.86 -21.27
CA LYS A 142 -2.61 -60.18 -20.44
C LYS A 142 -2.91 -59.05 -19.43
N THR A 143 -3.47 -57.94 -19.90
CA THR A 143 -3.78 -56.74 -19.09
C THR A 143 -5.00 -56.93 -18.17
N LYS A 144 -5.21 -55.98 -17.26
CA LYS A 144 -6.41 -55.96 -16.38
C LYS A 144 -7.72 -56.04 -17.16
N GLU A 145 -7.89 -55.27 -18.24
CA GLU A 145 -9.16 -55.26 -18.98
C GLU A 145 -9.39 -56.56 -19.77
N TYR A 146 -8.33 -57.23 -20.25
CA TYR A 146 -8.44 -58.58 -20.82
C TYR A 146 -9.07 -59.57 -19.81
N TYR A 147 -8.58 -59.60 -18.57
CA TYR A 147 -9.17 -60.43 -17.52
C TYR A 147 -10.58 -59.96 -17.10
N LEU A 148 -10.89 -58.66 -17.13
CA LEU A 148 -12.26 -58.15 -16.88
C LEU A 148 -13.23 -58.53 -18.01
N GLN A 149 -12.76 -58.59 -19.25
CA GLN A 149 -13.54 -59.05 -20.40
C GLN A 149 -13.84 -60.56 -20.29
N LEU A 150 -12.86 -61.39 -19.92
CA LEU A 150 -13.06 -62.82 -19.64
C LEU A 150 -13.96 -63.07 -18.41
N ALA A 151 -13.84 -62.25 -17.37
CA ALA A 151 -14.77 -62.27 -16.24
C ALA A 151 -16.19 -61.89 -16.69
N THR A 152 -16.34 -60.96 -17.64
CA THR A 152 -17.64 -60.54 -18.18
C THR A 152 -18.33 -61.62 -19.01
N SER A 153 -17.62 -62.30 -19.91
CA SER A 153 -18.19 -63.43 -20.68
C SER A 153 -18.62 -64.55 -19.74
N SER A 154 -17.75 -64.97 -18.83
CA SER A 154 -18.03 -65.99 -17.81
C SER A 154 -19.22 -65.63 -16.93
N LEU A 155 -19.32 -64.36 -16.50
CA LEU A 155 -20.46 -63.88 -15.70
C LEU A 155 -21.77 -63.94 -16.50
N ASN A 156 -21.74 -63.56 -17.78
CA ASN A 156 -22.89 -63.65 -18.67
C ASN A 156 -23.29 -65.11 -18.92
N ASP A 157 -22.34 -66.03 -19.02
CA ASP A 157 -22.62 -67.47 -19.20
C ASP A 157 -23.21 -68.12 -17.94
N ALA A 158 -22.67 -67.79 -16.76
CA ALA A 158 -23.29 -68.19 -15.49
C ALA A 158 -24.71 -67.60 -15.34
N ALA A 159 -24.92 -66.34 -15.74
CA ALA A 159 -26.22 -65.69 -15.69
C ALA A 159 -27.22 -66.25 -16.71
N ARG A 160 -26.77 -66.66 -17.90
CA ARG A 160 -27.61 -67.36 -18.91
C ARG A 160 -28.14 -68.70 -18.39
N LEU A 161 -27.38 -69.38 -17.51
CA LEU A 161 -27.76 -70.67 -16.93
C LEU A 161 -28.61 -70.53 -15.66
N ASN A 162 -28.33 -69.57 -14.77
CA ASN A 162 -29.18 -69.24 -13.64
C ASN A 162 -29.01 -67.76 -13.18
N PRO A 163 -29.92 -66.85 -13.57
CA PRO A 163 -29.87 -65.44 -13.15
C PRO A 163 -30.01 -65.21 -11.63
N SER A 164 -30.49 -66.19 -10.87
CA SER A 164 -30.81 -66.05 -9.44
C SER A 164 -29.69 -66.52 -8.49
N PHE A 165 -28.57 -67.05 -9.02
CA PHE A 165 -27.51 -67.60 -8.18
C PHE A 165 -26.78 -66.51 -7.37
N PRO A 166 -26.80 -66.53 -6.02
CA PRO A 166 -26.37 -65.37 -5.21
C PRO A 166 -24.96 -64.83 -5.49
N PRO A 167 -23.93 -65.68 -5.74
CA PRO A 167 -22.59 -65.20 -6.09
C PRO A 167 -22.48 -64.38 -7.38
N ILE A 168 -23.43 -64.52 -8.33
CA ILE A 168 -23.43 -63.75 -9.59
C ILE A 168 -23.69 -62.25 -9.31
N PHE A 169 -24.61 -61.93 -8.41
CA PHE A 169 -24.89 -60.53 -8.04
C PHE A 169 -23.67 -59.85 -7.42
N LEU A 170 -22.94 -60.59 -6.57
CA LEU A 170 -21.72 -60.10 -5.92
C LEU A 170 -20.55 -59.98 -6.91
N ALA A 171 -20.35 -60.97 -7.77
CA ALA A 171 -19.38 -60.91 -8.87
C ALA A 171 -19.66 -59.75 -9.83
N ARG A 172 -20.94 -59.49 -10.15
CA ARG A 172 -21.36 -58.34 -10.97
C ARG A 172 -21.03 -57.00 -10.33
N GLY A 173 -21.34 -56.84 -9.04
CA GLY A 173 -21.00 -55.62 -8.30
C GLY A 173 -19.48 -55.39 -8.24
N VAL A 174 -18.69 -56.43 -8.02
CA VAL A 174 -17.20 -56.35 -7.98
C VAL A 174 -16.60 -56.09 -9.36
N LEU A 175 -17.08 -56.73 -10.42
CA LEU A 175 -16.69 -56.47 -11.81
C LEU A 175 -16.93 -55.00 -12.21
N LEU A 176 -18.10 -54.46 -11.85
CA LEU A 176 -18.46 -53.06 -12.09
C LEU A 176 -17.58 -52.09 -11.27
N LEU A 177 -17.25 -52.43 -10.01
CA LEU A 177 -16.31 -51.63 -9.20
C LEU A 177 -14.91 -51.55 -9.81
N LEU A 178 -14.36 -52.66 -10.31
CA LEU A 178 -13.03 -52.68 -10.93
C LEU A 178 -13.01 -51.84 -12.22
N ARG A 179 -14.00 -52.03 -13.11
CA ARG A 179 -14.14 -51.19 -14.32
C ARG A 179 -14.34 -49.71 -13.99
N ALA A 180 -15.18 -49.38 -13.01
CA ALA A 180 -15.37 -48.00 -12.56
C ALA A 180 -14.10 -47.38 -11.95
N SER A 181 -13.12 -48.19 -11.51
CA SER A 181 -11.82 -47.70 -11.08
C SER A 181 -10.91 -47.34 -12.27
N LEU A 182 -10.82 -48.24 -13.26
CA LEU A 182 -9.99 -48.07 -14.47
C LEU A 182 -10.46 -46.94 -15.40
N GLN A 183 -11.75 -46.58 -15.34
CA GLN A 183 -12.32 -45.46 -16.09
C GLN A 183 -11.53 -44.16 -15.88
N ALA A 184 -11.40 -43.38 -16.97
CA ALA A 184 -10.70 -42.10 -16.97
C ALA A 184 -11.35 -41.09 -15.98
N PRO A 185 -10.58 -40.16 -15.40
CA PRO A 185 -11.15 -39.05 -14.63
C PRO A 185 -11.98 -38.11 -15.52
N SER A 186 -12.95 -37.41 -14.93
CA SER A 186 -13.67 -36.37 -15.68
C SER A 186 -12.78 -35.17 -15.96
N LYS A 187 -12.96 -34.56 -17.14
CA LYS A 187 -12.39 -33.24 -17.47
C LYS A 187 -13.19 -32.09 -16.85
N THR A 188 -14.37 -32.36 -16.27
CA THR A 188 -15.22 -31.36 -15.59
C THR A 188 -14.92 -31.30 -14.09
N THR A 189 -14.82 -30.09 -13.55
CA THR A 189 -14.52 -29.81 -12.15
C THR A 189 -15.56 -30.40 -11.19
N GLY A 190 -15.10 -31.09 -10.14
CA GLY A 190 -15.94 -31.71 -9.10
C GLY A 190 -16.79 -32.91 -9.54
N GLY A 191 -16.91 -33.20 -10.83
CA GLY A 191 -17.81 -34.23 -11.36
C GLY A 191 -17.22 -35.65 -11.31
N ILE A 192 -17.93 -36.58 -10.67
CA ILE A 192 -17.79 -38.00 -11.04
C ILE A 192 -18.26 -38.13 -12.49
N GLY A 193 -17.38 -38.51 -13.41
CA GLY A 193 -17.73 -38.66 -14.82
C GLY A 193 -18.96 -39.56 -15.01
N SER A 194 -19.90 -39.15 -15.86
CA SER A 194 -21.26 -39.72 -15.94
C SER A 194 -21.27 -41.26 -16.03
N GLU A 195 -20.46 -41.82 -16.93
CA GLU A 195 -20.31 -43.28 -17.10
C GLU A 195 -19.84 -43.98 -15.82
N LYS A 196 -18.84 -43.42 -15.13
CA LYS A 196 -18.34 -43.94 -13.86
C LYS A 196 -19.40 -43.87 -12.78
N HIS A 197 -20.21 -42.81 -12.75
CA HIS A 197 -21.30 -42.67 -11.79
C HIS A 197 -22.42 -43.70 -12.03
N GLU A 198 -22.79 -43.97 -13.28
CA GLU A 198 -23.78 -45.01 -13.63
C GLU A 198 -23.25 -46.44 -13.41
N LEU A 199 -21.97 -46.70 -13.69
CA LEU A 199 -21.30 -47.96 -13.32
C LEU A 199 -21.32 -48.19 -11.79
N LEU A 200 -21.18 -47.13 -11.00
CA LEU A 200 -21.31 -47.21 -9.54
C LEU A 200 -22.76 -47.40 -9.07
N LYS A 201 -23.75 -46.73 -9.66
CA LYS A 201 -25.18 -46.98 -9.37
C LYS A 201 -25.57 -48.43 -9.67
N THR A 202 -25.14 -48.96 -10.81
CA THR A 202 -25.41 -50.35 -11.20
C THR A 202 -24.65 -51.37 -10.35
N ALA A 203 -23.47 -51.01 -9.82
CA ALA A 203 -22.78 -51.79 -8.79
C ALA A 203 -23.57 -51.81 -7.47
N VAL A 204 -23.99 -50.66 -6.94
CA VAL A 204 -24.83 -50.57 -5.72
C VAL A 204 -26.09 -51.43 -5.86
N LYS A 205 -26.82 -51.30 -6.98
CA LYS A 205 -28.01 -52.12 -7.27
C LYS A 205 -27.70 -53.62 -7.28
N SER A 206 -26.57 -54.03 -7.87
CA SER A 206 -26.13 -55.44 -7.88
C SER A 206 -25.84 -55.96 -6.46
N PHE A 207 -25.27 -55.13 -5.58
CA PHE A 207 -25.08 -55.50 -4.18
C PHE A 207 -26.40 -55.53 -3.40
N ASP A 208 -27.34 -54.60 -3.64
CA ASP A 208 -28.67 -54.64 -3.03
C ASP A 208 -29.52 -55.84 -3.48
N ASP A 209 -29.37 -56.28 -4.74
CA ASP A 209 -29.95 -57.54 -5.22
C ASP A 209 -29.36 -58.76 -4.45
N ALA A 210 -28.03 -58.78 -4.22
CA ALA A 210 -27.38 -59.82 -3.40
C ALA A 210 -27.83 -59.80 -1.93
N LEU A 211 -28.05 -58.61 -1.36
CA LEU A 211 -28.55 -58.42 0.01
C LEU A 211 -30.00 -58.86 0.14
N ARG A 212 -30.86 -58.56 -0.84
CA ARG A 212 -32.25 -59.02 -0.88
C ARG A 212 -32.34 -60.55 -0.90
N VAL A 213 -31.53 -61.21 -1.73
CA VAL A 213 -31.51 -62.69 -1.82
C VAL A 213 -30.93 -63.33 -0.55
N SER A 214 -29.97 -62.69 0.12
CA SER A 214 -29.36 -63.20 1.36
C SER A 214 -30.03 -62.74 2.66
N GLN A 215 -31.19 -62.04 2.60
CA GLN A 215 -31.87 -61.44 3.76
C GLN A 215 -30.95 -60.54 4.60
N GLY A 216 -30.03 -59.80 3.95
CA GLY A 216 -29.05 -58.93 4.61
C GLY A 216 -27.91 -59.64 5.35
N LYS A 217 -27.79 -60.97 5.26
CA LYS A 217 -26.78 -61.78 5.98
C LYS A 217 -25.41 -61.83 5.28
N ASN A 218 -25.32 -61.42 4.02
CA ASN A 218 -24.06 -61.42 3.27
C ASN A 218 -23.23 -60.17 3.54
N MET A 219 -22.27 -60.28 4.46
CA MET A 219 -21.38 -59.17 4.85
C MET A 219 -20.52 -58.65 3.69
N LEU A 220 -20.07 -59.52 2.78
CA LEU A 220 -19.28 -59.10 1.61
C LEU A 220 -20.10 -58.24 0.64
N ALA A 221 -21.41 -58.45 0.54
CA ALA A 221 -22.30 -57.59 -0.23
C ALA A 221 -22.52 -56.22 0.44
N LEU A 222 -22.61 -56.15 1.78
CA LEU A 222 -22.61 -54.88 2.52
C LEU A 222 -21.31 -54.10 2.30
N MET A 223 -20.14 -54.77 2.40
CA MET A 223 -18.84 -54.15 2.14
C MET A 223 -18.68 -53.67 0.69
N GLY A 224 -19.21 -54.43 -0.27
CA GLY A 224 -19.27 -54.03 -1.69
C GLY A 224 -20.10 -52.77 -1.91
N LYS A 225 -21.30 -52.71 -1.28
CA LYS A 225 -22.15 -51.51 -1.29
C LYS A 225 -21.47 -50.31 -0.61
N ALA A 226 -20.87 -50.49 0.56
CA ALA A 226 -20.10 -49.45 1.25
C ALA A 226 -18.96 -48.93 0.38
N ARG A 227 -18.21 -49.82 -0.29
CA ARG A 227 -17.13 -49.45 -1.21
C ARG A 227 -17.63 -48.69 -2.43
N ALA A 228 -18.80 -49.02 -2.96
CA ALA A 228 -19.43 -48.30 -4.07
C ALA A 228 -19.86 -46.89 -3.64
N LEU A 229 -20.51 -46.75 -2.47
CA LEU A 229 -20.90 -45.45 -1.90
C LEU A 229 -19.69 -44.56 -1.58
N PHE A 230 -18.56 -45.14 -1.15
CA PHE A 230 -17.29 -44.43 -1.00
C PHE A 230 -16.80 -43.85 -2.33
N SER A 231 -16.86 -44.62 -3.42
CA SER A 231 -16.55 -44.11 -4.78
C SER A 231 -17.57 -43.07 -5.30
N MET A 232 -18.72 -42.92 -4.65
CA MET A 232 -19.73 -41.90 -4.94
C MET A 232 -19.62 -40.67 -4.02
N HIS A 233 -18.53 -40.55 -3.25
CA HIS A 233 -18.30 -39.52 -2.23
C HIS A 233 -19.35 -39.48 -1.10
N LYS A 234 -20.18 -40.52 -0.97
CA LYS A 234 -21.18 -40.69 0.10
C LYS A 234 -20.54 -41.29 1.35
N TYR A 235 -19.55 -40.59 1.91
CA TYR A 235 -18.73 -41.09 3.01
C TYR A 235 -19.50 -41.46 4.29
N PRO A 236 -20.53 -40.70 4.75
CA PRO A 236 -21.31 -41.08 5.93
C PRO A 236 -22.16 -42.35 5.75
N GLU A 237 -22.78 -42.51 4.56
CA GLU A 237 -23.52 -43.73 4.20
C GLU A 237 -22.59 -44.94 4.07
N SER A 238 -21.36 -44.74 3.59
CA SER A 238 -20.32 -45.77 3.54
C SER A 238 -19.83 -46.17 4.94
N LEU A 239 -19.56 -45.19 5.81
CA LEU A 239 -19.08 -45.38 7.19
C LEU A 239 -20.07 -46.20 8.02
N THR A 240 -21.35 -45.82 8.01
CA THR A 240 -22.41 -46.51 8.75
C THR A 240 -22.58 -47.97 8.31
N ILE A 241 -22.42 -48.28 7.02
CA ILE A 241 -22.48 -49.67 6.54
C ILE A 241 -21.22 -50.46 6.94
N TYR A 242 -20.03 -49.87 6.92
CA TYR A 242 -18.83 -50.56 7.45
C TYR A 242 -18.92 -50.81 8.97
N GLN A 243 -19.51 -49.89 9.73
CA GLN A 243 -19.80 -50.06 11.15
C GLN A 243 -20.87 -51.16 11.40
N ASP A 244 -21.93 -51.20 10.59
CA ASP A 244 -22.97 -52.24 10.63
C ASP A 244 -22.40 -53.64 10.35
N VAL A 245 -21.49 -53.77 9.38
CA VAL A 245 -20.75 -55.03 9.14
C VAL A 245 -19.92 -55.43 10.37
N LEU A 246 -19.18 -54.48 10.96
CA LEU A 246 -18.35 -54.73 12.14
C LEU A 246 -19.18 -55.11 13.38
N GLN A 247 -20.38 -54.55 13.55
CA GLN A 247 -21.32 -54.92 14.62
C GLN A 247 -21.93 -56.31 14.41
N LYS A 248 -22.22 -56.69 13.15
CA LYS A 248 -22.84 -57.98 12.80
C LYS A 248 -21.84 -59.14 12.77
N MET A 249 -20.57 -58.87 12.45
CA MET A 249 -19.51 -59.87 12.37
C MET A 249 -18.16 -59.26 12.76
N PRO A 250 -17.87 -59.13 14.07
CA PRO A 250 -16.60 -58.58 14.57
C PRO A 250 -15.36 -59.35 14.06
N ASP A 251 -15.50 -60.66 13.86
CA ASP A 251 -14.41 -61.58 13.49
C ASP A 251 -14.07 -61.55 11.99
N LEU A 252 -14.75 -60.72 11.19
CA LEU A 252 -14.45 -60.56 9.76
C LEU A 252 -13.13 -59.79 9.58
N VAL A 253 -12.07 -60.51 9.20
CA VAL A 253 -10.71 -59.97 9.01
C VAL A 253 -10.18 -60.10 7.56
N ASP A 254 -10.83 -60.89 6.72
CA ASP A 254 -10.46 -61.10 5.31
C ASP A 254 -11.69 -60.96 4.39
N PRO A 255 -12.01 -59.74 3.92
CA PRO A 255 -11.34 -58.46 4.18
C PRO A 255 -11.84 -57.75 5.44
N ASP A 256 -10.94 -57.07 6.17
CA ASP A 256 -11.28 -56.30 7.38
C ASP A 256 -12.08 -55.00 7.07
N PRO A 257 -13.30 -54.82 7.60
CA PRO A 257 -14.09 -53.60 7.41
C PRO A 257 -13.50 -52.36 8.11
N ARG A 258 -12.64 -52.52 9.13
CA ARG A 258 -11.99 -51.41 9.87
C ARG A 258 -11.11 -50.54 8.97
N ILE A 259 -10.53 -51.14 7.92
CA ILE A 259 -9.80 -50.41 6.87
C ILE A 259 -10.74 -49.41 6.17
N GLY A 260 -11.97 -49.85 5.84
CA GLY A 260 -13.00 -49.00 5.25
C GLY A 260 -13.49 -47.89 6.19
N ILE A 261 -13.67 -48.22 7.48
CA ILE A 261 -13.98 -47.24 8.54
C ILE A 261 -12.93 -46.13 8.59
N GLY A 262 -11.64 -46.48 8.67
CA GLY A 262 -10.57 -45.48 8.71
C GLY A 262 -10.46 -44.66 7.42
N CYS A 263 -10.65 -45.26 6.25
CA CYS A 263 -10.73 -44.53 4.99
C CYS A 263 -11.90 -43.52 4.96
N CYS A 264 -13.06 -43.86 5.53
CA CYS A 264 -14.18 -42.93 5.69
C CYS A 264 -13.84 -41.79 6.65
N PHE A 265 -13.29 -42.09 7.84
CA PHE A 265 -12.90 -41.06 8.81
C PHE A 265 -11.87 -40.09 8.22
N TRP A 266 -10.88 -40.57 7.47
CA TRP A 266 -9.90 -39.75 6.77
C TRP A 266 -10.55 -38.76 5.79
N GLN A 267 -11.50 -39.22 4.97
CA GLN A 267 -12.22 -38.35 4.01
C GLN A 267 -13.20 -37.38 4.68
N LEU A 268 -13.61 -37.66 5.92
CA LEU A 268 -14.43 -36.78 6.76
C LEU A 268 -13.59 -35.82 7.64
N GLY A 269 -12.25 -35.88 7.54
CA GLY A 269 -11.32 -35.02 8.30
C GLY A 269 -10.85 -35.59 9.65
N PHE A 270 -11.45 -36.68 10.13
CA PHE A 270 -11.14 -37.33 11.41
C PHE A 270 -9.91 -38.25 11.29
N LYS A 271 -8.73 -37.65 11.07
CA LYS A 271 -7.47 -38.38 10.82
C LYS A 271 -7.02 -39.27 11.99
N ASP A 272 -7.26 -38.85 13.23
CA ASP A 272 -6.89 -39.65 14.41
C ASP A 272 -7.82 -40.85 14.65
N ASP A 273 -9.11 -40.72 14.35
CA ASP A 273 -10.04 -41.87 14.34
C ASP A 273 -9.68 -42.86 13.21
N ALA A 274 -9.21 -42.36 12.07
CA ALA A 274 -8.69 -43.20 10.99
C ALA A 274 -7.44 -43.98 11.42
N LYS A 275 -6.50 -43.32 12.09
CA LYS A 275 -5.32 -43.94 12.70
C LYS A 275 -5.71 -45.02 13.72
N MET A 276 -6.60 -44.73 14.68
CA MET A 276 -7.06 -45.72 15.66
C MET A 276 -7.71 -46.95 14.99
N ALA A 277 -8.49 -46.74 13.92
CA ALA A 277 -9.06 -47.84 13.15
C ALA A 277 -7.96 -48.71 12.49
N TRP A 278 -6.91 -48.11 11.93
CA TRP A 278 -5.81 -48.83 11.27
C TRP A 278 -4.81 -49.45 12.23
N GLU A 279 -4.51 -48.83 13.37
CA GLU A 279 -3.74 -49.43 14.46
C GLU A 279 -4.47 -50.68 14.98
N ARG A 280 -5.80 -50.63 15.15
CA ARG A 280 -6.61 -51.82 15.50
C ARG A 280 -6.60 -52.91 14.42
N CYS A 281 -6.49 -52.58 13.13
CA CYS A 281 -6.27 -53.58 12.09
C CYS A 281 -4.93 -54.31 12.28
N ILE A 282 -3.88 -53.59 12.66
CA ILE A 282 -2.52 -54.13 12.84
C ILE A 282 -2.40 -54.96 14.13
N GLU A 283 -3.13 -54.61 15.18
CA GLU A 283 -3.26 -55.45 16.39
C GLU A 283 -3.90 -56.81 16.10
N ILE A 284 -4.87 -56.86 15.18
CA ILE A 284 -5.60 -58.09 14.82
C ILE A 284 -4.82 -58.90 13.76
N ASN A 285 -4.25 -58.23 12.77
CA ASN A 285 -3.40 -58.82 11.74
C ASN A 285 -2.18 -57.93 11.48
N PRO A 286 -1.04 -58.20 12.14
CA PRO A 286 0.19 -57.42 11.98
C PRO A 286 0.68 -57.32 10.53
N ASP A 287 0.37 -58.34 9.72
CA ASP A 287 0.84 -58.50 8.35
C ASP A 287 -0.21 -58.03 7.31
N SER A 288 -1.19 -57.25 7.76
CA SER A 288 -2.09 -56.48 6.89
C SER A 288 -1.33 -55.39 6.14
N LYS A 289 -0.85 -55.72 4.93
CA LYS A 289 -0.10 -54.80 4.04
C LYS A 289 -0.80 -53.47 3.79
N VAL A 290 -2.14 -53.48 3.72
CA VAL A 290 -2.97 -52.28 3.48
C VAL A 290 -3.07 -51.39 4.72
N ALA A 291 -3.26 -51.97 5.91
CA ALA A 291 -3.30 -51.16 7.15
C ALA A 291 -1.95 -50.49 7.44
N ASN A 292 -0.85 -51.22 7.20
CA ASN A 292 0.51 -50.67 7.33
C ASN A 292 0.71 -49.44 6.42
N ILE A 293 0.42 -49.51 5.12
CA ILE A 293 0.65 -48.34 4.24
C ILE A 293 -0.27 -47.15 4.58
N LEU A 294 -1.52 -47.38 5.00
CA LEU A 294 -2.42 -46.30 5.42
C LEU A 294 -1.94 -45.62 6.70
N LEU A 295 -1.45 -46.37 7.69
CA LEU A 295 -0.85 -45.81 8.90
C LEU A 295 0.47 -45.08 8.60
N GLY A 296 1.26 -45.58 7.63
CA GLY A 296 2.41 -44.87 7.08
C GLY A 296 2.04 -43.50 6.47
N LEU A 297 0.93 -43.43 5.73
CA LEU A 297 0.40 -42.18 5.18
C LEU A 297 -0.14 -41.22 6.26
N TYR A 298 -0.73 -41.73 7.35
CA TYR A 298 -1.08 -40.89 8.52
C TYR A 298 0.16 -40.25 9.14
N TYR A 299 1.22 -41.01 9.42
CA TYR A 299 2.43 -40.45 10.02
C TYR A 299 3.20 -39.52 9.06
N LEU A 300 3.08 -39.72 7.74
CA LEU A 300 3.60 -38.80 6.73
C LEU A 300 2.82 -37.48 6.70
N ASP A 301 1.49 -37.53 6.68
CA ASP A 301 0.62 -36.35 6.75
C ASP A 301 0.84 -35.58 8.06
N ALA A 302 0.91 -36.28 9.20
CA ALA A 302 1.26 -35.69 10.49
C ALA A 302 2.62 -34.99 10.46
N SER A 303 3.65 -35.60 9.84
CA SER A 303 4.95 -34.93 9.67
C SER A 303 4.85 -33.64 8.83
N GLY A 304 3.91 -33.56 7.87
CA GLY A 304 3.67 -32.35 7.08
C GLY A 304 3.09 -31.16 7.86
N HIS A 305 2.57 -31.38 9.07
CA HIS A 305 2.06 -30.32 9.96
C HIS A 305 3.14 -29.81 10.96
N VAL A 306 4.34 -30.38 10.94
CA VAL A 306 5.41 -30.11 11.90
C VAL A 306 6.60 -29.45 11.17
N PRO A 307 7.24 -28.39 11.72
CA PRO A 307 8.38 -27.72 11.07
C PRO A 307 9.54 -28.68 10.74
N VAL A 308 10.05 -28.58 9.51
CA VAL A 308 11.05 -29.49 8.92
C VAL A 308 12.34 -29.57 9.76
N ASN A 309 12.74 -28.47 10.39
CA ASN A 309 13.95 -28.37 11.20
C ASN A 309 13.81 -29.00 12.60
N SER A 310 12.66 -29.63 12.91
CA SER A 310 12.39 -30.20 14.22
C SER A 310 12.80 -31.67 14.33
N ASP A 311 13.17 -32.03 15.54
CA ASP A 311 13.48 -33.38 15.96
C ASP A 311 12.23 -34.30 15.93
N GLU A 312 11.04 -33.70 16.00
CA GLU A 312 9.73 -34.37 15.89
C GLU A 312 9.37 -34.72 14.44
N PHE A 313 9.59 -33.81 13.49
CA PHE A 313 9.47 -34.11 12.05
C PHE A 313 10.30 -35.34 11.67
N LEU A 314 11.56 -35.39 12.11
CA LEU A 314 12.45 -36.53 11.85
C LEU A 314 11.97 -37.83 12.50
N LYS A 315 11.32 -37.78 13.67
CA LYS A 315 10.74 -38.96 14.33
C LYS A 315 9.52 -39.48 13.55
N LEU A 316 8.57 -38.60 13.23
CA LEU A 316 7.34 -38.95 12.50
C LEU A 316 7.64 -39.48 11.09
N TYR A 317 8.51 -38.80 10.33
CA TYR A 317 8.87 -39.20 8.97
C TYR A 317 9.63 -40.53 8.92
N LYS A 318 10.55 -40.78 9.88
CA LYS A 318 11.20 -42.10 10.03
C LYS A 318 10.17 -43.18 10.36
N LYS A 319 9.20 -42.92 11.24
CA LYS A 319 8.12 -43.86 11.58
C LYS A 319 7.28 -44.22 10.35
N ALA A 320 6.82 -43.21 9.61
CA ALA A 320 6.06 -43.37 8.37
C ALA A 320 6.77 -44.29 7.34
N MET A 321 8.05 -44.00 7.07
CA MET A 321 8.78 -44.62 5.96
C MET A 321 9.46 -45.95 6.33
N THR A 322 10.07 -46.06 7.51
CA THR A 322 10.89 -47.24 7.89
C THR A 322 10.17 -48.25 8.76
N GLU A 323 9.17 -47.86 9.54
CA GLU A 323 8.35 -48.81 10.31
C GLU A 323 7.26 -49.39 9.40
N TYR A 324 6.30 -48.56 8.97
CA TYR A 324 5.09 -49.05 8.30
C TYR A 324 5.23 -49.23 6.79
N THR A 325 5.75 -48.23 6.07
CA THR A 325 5.88 -48.32 4.60
C THR A 325 6.85 -49.44 4.19
N GLN A 326 8.00 -49.56 4.87
CA GLN A 326 8.94 -50.66 4.62
C GLN A 326 8.36 -52.03 5.03
N LYS A 327 7.55 -52.15 6.09
CA LYS A 327 6.87 -53.41 6.43
C LYS A 327 5.87 -53.81 5.33
N SER A 328 5.06 -52.86 4.86
CA SER A 328 4.14 -53.08 3.73
C SER A 328 4.90 -53.57 2.47
N PHE A 329 6.05 -52.97 2.14
CA PHE A 329 6.84 -53.36 0.97
C PHE A 329 7.50 -54.74 1.08
N LYS A 330 7.85 -55.18 2.30
CA LYS A 330 8.34 -56.55 2.54
C LYS A 330 7.24 -57.60 2.32
N LEU A 331 6.00 -57.27 2.68
CA LEU A 331 4.82 -58.12 2.49
C LEU A 331 4.35 -58.17 1.02
N ASP A 332 4.46 -57.06 0.29
CA ASP A 332 4.11 -56.99 -1.14
C ASP A 332 4.96 -55.95 -1.89
N LYS A 333 5.82 -56.45 -2.79
CA LYS A 333 6.74 -55.65 -3.63
C LYS A 333 6.09 -55.06 -4.90
N ASN A 334 4.80 -55.31 -5.10
CA ASN A 334 4.01 -54.88 -6.26
C ASN A 334 2.82 -53.98 -5.87
N LEU A 335 2.50 -53.85 -4.56
CA LEU A 335 1.41 -53.01 -4.04
C LEU A 335 1.59 -51.53 -4.48
N PRO A 336 0.75 -51.00 -5.41
CA PRO A 336 1.07 -49.74 -6.10
C PRO A 336 1.20 -48.51 -5.20
N LEU A 337 0.38 -48.43 -4.16
CA LEU A 337 0.40 -47.32 -3.19
C LEU A 337 1.73 -47.29 -2.43
N THR A 338 2.17 -48.44 -1.92
CA THR A 338 3.45 -48.58 -1.22
C THR A 338 4.64 -48.28 -2.14
N CYS A 339 4.61 -48.76 -3.39
CA CYS A 339 5.63 -48.42 -4.39
C CYS A 339 5.69 -46.92 -4.65
N SER A 340 4.54 -46.23 -4.79
CA SER A 340 4.48 -44.78 -5.00
C SER A 340 5.01 -43.97 -3.81
N THR A 341 4.58 -44.28 -2.59
CA THR A 341 5.06 -43.62 -1.35
C THR A 341 6.57 -43.83 -1.15
N PHE A 342 7.06 -45.05 -1.39
CA PHE A 342 8.47 -45.38 -1.20
C PHE A 342 9.37 -44.86 -2.35
N ALA A 343 8.82 -44.66 -3.55
CA ALA A 343 9.48 -43.92 -4.63
C ALA A 343 9.70 -42.45 -4.23
N GLY A 344 8.70 -41.79 -3.63
CA GLY A 344 8.83 -40.44 -3.08
C GLY A 344 9.91 -40.32 -2.00
N TYR A 345 10.01 -41.31 -1.10
CA TYR A 345 11.08 -41.40 -0.11
C TYR A 345 12.48 -41.50 -0.74
N PHE A 346 12.65 -42.33 -1.77
CA PHE A 346 13.93 -42.43 -2.48
C PHE A 346 14.26 -41.18 -3.31
N LEU A 347 13.26 -40.52 -3.88
CA LEU A 347 13.41 -39.22 -4.57
C LEU A 347 13.94 -38.15 -3.60
N SER A 348 13.35 -38.03 -2.40
CA SER A 348 13.85 -37.14 -1.33
C SER A 348 15.28 -37.47 -0.88
N ARG A 349 15.72 -38.73 -1.05
CA ARG A 349 17.08 -39.20 -0.75
C ARG A 349 18.03 -39.18 -1.97
N LYS A 350 17.62 -38.62 -3.11
CA LYS A 350 18.39 -38.59 -4.38
C LYS A 350 18.83 -39.99 -4.87
N SER A 351 18.05 -41.02 -4.56
CA SER A 351 18.30 -42.43 -4.90
C SER A 351 17.52 -42.82 -6.16
N TRP A 352 17.86 -42.20 -7.29
CA TRP A 352 17.07 -42.17 -8.53
C TRP A 352 16.64 -43.57 -9.02
N ASP A 353 17.59 -44.51 -9.14
CA ASP A 353 17.38 -45.91 -9.51
C ASP A 353 16.22 -46.63 -8.80
N ASN A 354 16.05 -46.36 -7.51
CA ASN A 354 15.02 -47.00 -6.68
C ASN A 354 13.69 -46.27 -6.81
N ALA A 355 13.71 -44.94 -6.93
CA ALA A 355 12.51 -44.15 -7.19
C ALA A 355 11.89 -44.51 -8.56
N ASP A 356 12.73 -44.64 -9.58
CA ASP A 356 12.40 -45.00 -10.96
C ASP A 356 11.68 -46.36 -11.04
N LYS A 357 12.37 -47.43 -10.60
CA LYS A 357 11.85 -48.82 -10.63
C LYS A 357 10.55 -48.98 -9.82
N LEU A 358 10.37 -48.22 -8.75
CA LEU A 358 9.15 -48.25 -7.93
C LEU A 358 8.02 -47.41 -8.52
N ALA A 359 8.31 -46.26 -9.13
CA ALA A 359 7.31 -45.45 -9.81
C ALA A 359 6.74 -46.17 -11.06
N HIS A 360 7.59 -46.80 -11.88
CA HIS A 360 7.15 -47.63 -13.00
C HIS A 360 6.26 -48.80 -12.53
N LYS A 361 6.62 -49.50 -11.44
CA LYS A 361 5.75 -50.52 -10.82
C LYS A 361 4.41 -49.96 -10.34
N ALA A 362 4.39 -48.78 -9.73
CA ALA A 362 3.17 -48.14 -9.26
C ALA A 362 2.22 -47.80 -10.43
N ILE A 363 2.76 -47.28 -11.54
CA ILE A 363 2.01 -46.99 -12.78
C ILE A 363 1.49 -48.29 -13.41
N GLN A 364 2.32 -49.33 -13.50
CA GLN A 364 1.97 -50.60 -14.14
C GLN A 364 0.86 -51.35 -13.41
N TYR A 365 0.89 -51.44 -12.08
CA TYR A 365 -0.04 -52.30 -11.32
C TYR A 365 -1.27 -51.59 -10.73
N THR A 366 -1.41 -50.27 -10.88
CA THR A 366 -2.52 -49.53 -10.25
C THR A 366 -3.89 -49.65 -10.96
N ASP A 367 -4.96 -49.76 -10.17
CA ASP A 367 -6.36 -49.54 -10.60
C ASP A 367 -6.83 -48.09 -10.44
N VAL A 368 -6.01 -47.23 -9.84
CA VAL A 368 -6.38 -45.90 -9.36
C VAL A 368 -5.53 -44.84 -10.09
N ASN A 369 -6.21 -43.97 -10.84
CA ASN A 369 -5.56 -42.95 -11.68
C ASN A 369 -4.72 -41.95 -10.86
N ALA A 370 -5.10 -41.67 -9.60
CA ALA A 370 -4.31 -40.84 -8.69
C ALA A 370 -2.90 -41.43 -8.45
N ILE A 371 -2.77 -42.73 -8.20
CA ILE A 371 -1.46 -43.39 -7.99
C ILE A 371 -0.64 -43.41 -9.29
N ALA A 372 -1.28 -43.50 -10.46
CA ALA A 372 -0.59 -43.38 -11.75
C ALA A 372 -0.06 -41.95 -11.95
N SER A 373 -0.86 -40.93 -11.61
CA SER A 373 -0.46 -39.52 -11.61
C SER A 373 0.72 -39.27 -10.67
N ASP A 374 0.68 -39.81 -9.45
CA ASP A 374 1.75 -39.68 -8.47
C ASP A 374 3.04 -40.38 -8.95
N GLY A 375 2.93 -41.57 -9.54
CA GLY A 375 4.05 -42.28 -10.16
C GLY A 375 4.70 -41.49 -11.30
N TRP A 376 3.89 -40.99 -12.25
CA TRP A 376 4.39 -40.15 -13.34
C TRP A 376 5.02 -38.85 -12.83
N TYR A 377 4.48 -38.25 -11.76
CA TYR A 377 5.05 -37.05 -11.13
C TYR A 377 6.42 -37.32 -10.46
N MET A 378 6.61 -38.48 -9.83
CA MET A 378 7.92 -38.85 -9.27
C MET A 378 8.96 -39.08 -10.36
N LEU A 379 8.59 -39.73 -11.48
CA LEU A 379 9.45 -39.86 -12.66
C LEU A 379 9.79 -38.48 -13.25
N ALA A 380 8.78 -37.62 -13.45
CA ALA A 380 8.96 -36.28 -13.99
C ALA A 380 9.92 -35.43 -13.14
N ARG A 381 9.80 -35.51 -11.80
CA ARG A 381 10.76 -34.86 -10.88
C ARG A 381 12.17 -35.45 -10.97
N LYS A 382 12.31 -36.76 -11.15
CA LYS A 382 13.62 -37.42 -11.34
C LYS A 382 14.29 -36.94 -12.63
N GLU A 383 13.58 -36.93 -13.76
CA GLU A 383 14.10 -36.40 -15.02
C GLU A 383 14.38 -34.89 -14.97
N HIS A 384 13.57 -34.11 -14.25
CA HIS A 384 13.79 -32.66 -14.03
C HIS A 384 15.04 -32.39 -13.17
N TYR A 385 15.41 -33.28 -12.23
CA TYR A 385 16.70 -33.20 -11.52
C TYR A 385 17.88 -33.72 -12.35
N ASP A 386 17.65 -34.60 -13.32
CA ASP A 386 18.67 -35.15 -14.24
C ASP A 386 18.97 -34.19 -15.41
N GLY A 387 18.01 -33.33 -15.75
CA GLY A 387 18.11 -32.31 -16.80
C GLY A 387 17.38 -32.64 -18.11
N ASP A 388 16.75 -33.81 -18.23
CA ASP A 388 15.97 -34.17 -19.42
C ASP A 388 14.61 -33.48 -19.43
N THR A 389 14.60 -32.27 -19.98
CA THR A 389 13.41 -31.43 -20.04
C THR A 389 12.31 -31.99 -20.94
N GLU A 390 12.59 -32.90 -21.87
CA GLU A 390 11.58 -33.46 -22.79
C GLU A 390 10.83 -34.60 -22.13
N ARG A 391 11.54 -35.60 -21.59
CA ARG A 391 10.93 -36.70 -20.84
C ARG A 391 10.26 -36.19 -19.56
N ALA A 392 10.84 -35.18 -18.88
CA ALA A 392 10.17 -34.52 -17.77
C ALA A 392 8.86 -33.80 -18.18
N THR A 393 8.82 -33.12 -19.34
CA THR A 393 7.59 -32.45 -19.84
C THR A 393 6.48 -33.47 -20.10
N ASP A 394 6.81 -34.57 -20.79
CA ASP A 394 5.86 -35.65 -21.10
C ASP A 394 5.37 -36.34 -19.81
N TYR A 395 6.27 -36.68 -18.88
CA TYR A 395 5.88 -37.32 -17.61
C TYR A 395 5.01 -36.40 -16.73
N TYR A 396 5.30 -35.09 -16.64
CA TYR A 396 4.38 -34.18 -15.94
C TYR A 396 3.03 -34.05 -16.66
N ARG A 397 3.02 -34.02 -18.00
CA ARG A 397 1.78 -34.00 -18.78
C ARG A 397 0.93 -35.26 -18.53
N ARG A 398 1.54 -36.44 -18.55
CA ARG A 398 0.88 -37.72 -18.21
C ARG A 398 0.38 -37.73 -16.76
N ALA A 399 1.10 -37.10 -15.83
CA ALA A 399 0.67 -36.95 -14.45
C ALA A 399 -0.59 -36.05 -14.33
N ASP A 400 -0.68 -34.98 -15.10
CA ASP A 400 -1.83 -34.07 -15.13
C ASP A 400 -3.05 -34.71 -15.82
N GLU A 401 -2.86 -35.29 -17.00
CA GLU A 401 -3.89 -36.02 -17.75
C GLU A 401 -4.48 -37.19 -16.94
N ALA A 402 -3.64 -37.90 -16.16
CA ALA A 402 -4.08 -38.97 -15.26
C ALA A 402 -4.99 -38.50 -14.10
N ARG A 403 -5.10 -37.19 -13.81
CA ARG A 403 -6.12 -36.64 -12.90
C ARG A 403 -7.24 -35.85 -13.61
N GLY A 404 -7.13 -35.65 -14.93
CA GLY A 404 -8.16 -35.05 -15.78
C GLY A 404 -7.68 -33.88 -16.65
N GLY A 405 -6.40 -33.52 -16.56
CA GLY A 405 -5.78 -32.50 -17.40
C GLY A 405 -6.05 -31.07 -16.92
N THR A 406 -6.18 -30.14 -17.87
CA THR A 406 -6.07 -28.69 -17.62
C THR A 406 -6.96 -28.17 -16.50
N GLU A 407 -8.16 -28.72 -16.30
CA GLU A 407 -9.09 -28.25 -15.26
C GLU A 407 -8.98 -29.04 -13.95
N THR A 408 -9.04 -30.37 -14.00
CA THR A 408 -9.13 -31.26 -12.82
C THR A 408 -7.81 -31.92 -12.41
N GLY A 409 -6.74 -31.69 -13.16
CA GLY A 409 -5.43 -32.35 -13.04
C GLY A 409 -4.59 -31.96 -11.82
N TYR A 410 -3.31 -32.35 -11.85
CA TYR A 410 -2.40 -32.29 -10.70
C TYR A 410 -1.63 -30.97 -10.64
N LEU A 411 -2.04 -30.05 -9.74
CA LEU A 411 -1.44 -28.72 -9.60
C LEU A 411 0.10 -28.71 -9.53
N PRO A 412 0.79 -29.62 -8.80
CA PRO A 412 2.26 -29.67 -8.81
C PRO A 412 2.87 -30.12 -10.14
N ALA A 413 2.16 -30.91 -10.96
CA ALA A 413 2.61 -31.23 -12.32
C ALA A 413 2.40 -30.03 -13.26
N LYS A 414 1.26 -29.33 -13.18
CA LYS A 414 1.04 -28.07 -13.92
C LYS A 414 2.14 -27.05 -13.63
N PHE A 415 2.56 -26.95 -12.36
CA PHE A 415 3.70 -26.11 -11.95
C PHE A 415 5.03 -26.59 -12.53
N GLY A 416 5.35 -27.88 -12.43
CA GLY A 416 6.58 -28.46 -13.00
C GLY A 416 6.69 -28.24 -14.51
N VAL A 417 5.57 -28.36 -15.25
CA VAL A 417 5.51 -28.01 -16.67
C VAL A 417 5.76 -26.52 -16.90
N ALA A 418 5.21 -25.62 -16.08
CA ALA A 418 5.48 -24.18 -16.20
C ALA A 418 6.95 -23.83 -15.94
N GLN A 419 7.59 -24.47 -14.95
CA GLN A 419 9.03 -24.33 -14.70
C GLN A 419 9.88 -24.79 -15.91
N LEU A 420 9.52 -25.92 -16.53
CA LEU A 420 10.21 -26.40 -17.74
C LEU A 420 10.00 -25.47 -18.95
N SER A 421 8.82 -24.87 -19.13
CA SER A 421 8.61 -23.83 -20.16
C SER A 421 9.49 -22.60 -19.92
N VAL A 422 9.66 -22.16 -18.66
CA VAL A 422 10.61 -21.07 -18.34
C VAL A 422 12.04 -21.46 -18.70
N LEU A 423 12.47 -22.65 -18.33
CA LEU A 423 13.84 -23.14 -18.58
C LEU A 423 14.12 -23.36 -20.09
N LYS A 424 13.08 -23.58 -20.90
CA LYS A 424 13.14 -23.60 -22.38
C LYS A 424 13.09 -22.21 -23.04
N ASN A 425 12.91 -21.14 -22.25
CA ASN A 425 12.58 -19.77 -22.70
C ASN A 425 11.22 -19.62 -23.42
N ASP A 426 10.32 -20.60 -23.30
CA ASP A 426 8.92 -20.53 -23.76
C ASP A 426 8.06 -19.69 -22.79
N LEU A 427 8.49 -18.45 -22.53
CA LEU A 427 7.96 -17.59 -21.47
C LEU A 427 6.47 -17.27 -21.65
N GLY A 428 5.98 -17.20 -22.90
CA GLY A 428 4.56 -17.01 -23.19
C GLY A 428 3.70 -18.21 -22.78
N GLU A 429 4.19 -19.43 -22.97
CA GLU A 429 3.49 -20.65 -22.55
C GLU A 429 3.52 -20.80 -21.02
N ALA A 430 4.67 -20.47 -20.40
CA ALA A 430 4.79 -20.41 -18.94
C ALA A 430 3.79 -19.42 -18.32
N LYS A 431 3.72 -18.18 -18.84
CA LYS A 431 2.78 -17.15 -18.38
C LYS A 431 1.33 -17.63 -18.47
N LEU A 432 0.91 -18.17 -19.61
CA LEU A 432 -0.45 -18.68 -19.83
C LEU A 432 -0.81 -19.86 -18.90
N ARG A 433 0.14 -20.76 -18.60
CA ARG A 433 -0.06 -21.85 -17.63
C ARG A 433 -0.20 -21.32 -16.21
N LEU A 434 0.63 -20.36 -15.82
CA LEU A 434 0.62 -19.77 -14.47
C LEU A 434 -0.62 -18.90 -14.22
N GLU A 435 -1.04 -18.08 -15.19
CA GLU A 435 -2.30 -17.32 -15.11
C GLU A 435 -3.50 -18.27 -14.92
N LYS A 436 -3.58 -19.37 -15.68
CA LYS A 436 -4.61 -20.40 -15.50
C LYS A 436 -4.56 -21.07 -14.12
N MET A 437 -3.37 -21.40 -13.61
CA MET A 437 -3.22 -21.95 -12.27
C MET A 437 -3.73 -20.97 -11.19
N ILE A 438 -3.38 -19.69 -11.29
CA ILE A 438 -3.78 -18.64 -10.34
C ILE A 438 -5.30 -18.39 -10.40
N GLN A 439 -5.90 -18.49 -11.59
CA GLN A 439 -7.34 -18.40 -11.79
C GLN A 439 -8.10 -19.60 -11.19
N GLN A 440 -7.54 -20.82 -11.25
CA GLN A 440 -8.10 -22.00 -10.60
C GLN A 440 -7.90 -21.98 -9.07
N SER A 441 -6.76 -21.48 -8.60
CA SER A 441 -6.40 -21.39 -7.18
C SER A 441 -5.28 -20.38 -6.97
N LYS A 442 -5.41 -19.46 -5.99
CA LYS A 442 -4.37 -18.47 -5.66
C LYS A 442 -3.15 -19.13 -4.98
N ASN A 443 -2.35 -19.84 -5.78
CA ASN A 443 -1.22 -20.63 -5.33
C ASN A 443 0.08 -19.80 -5.30
N HIS A 444 0.81 -19.87 -4.18
CA HIS A 444 1.88 -18.92 -3.86
C HIS A 444 3.08 -19.05 -4.81
N GLU A 445 3.55 -20.27 -5.09
CA GLU A 445 4.69 -20.51 -5.98
C GLU A 445 4.38 -20.09 -7.42
N ALA A 446 3.12 -20.23 -7.84
CA ALA A 446 2.66 -19.76 -9.15
C ALA A 446 2.65 -18.23 -9.24
N MET A 447 2.22 -17.55 -8.17
CA MET A 447 2.25 -16.08 -8.06
C MET A 447 3.68 -15.54 -7.99
N ILE A 448 4.59 -16.21 -7.28
CA ILE A 448 6.03 -15.86 -7.23
C ILE A 448 6.64 -15.95 -8.63
N LEU A 449 6.49 -17.10 -9.30
CA LEU A 449 7.10 -17.32 -10.62
C LEU A 449 6.51 -16.37 -11.67
N LEU A 450 5.20 -16.19 -11.71
CA LEU A 450 4.57 -15.27 -12.68
C LEU A 450 4.90 -13.79 -12.39
N GLY A 451 4.92 -13.39 -11.11
CA GLY A 451 5.30 -12.04 -10.72
C GLY A 451 6.75 -11.72 -11.08
N THR A 452 7.65 -12.70 -10.92
CA THR A 452 9.07 -12.60 -11.30
C THR A 452 9.24 -12.52 -12.83
N LEU A 453 8.56 -13.37 -13.60
CA LEU A 453 8.58 -13.33 -15.07
C LEU A 453 8.11 -11.99 -15.66
N TYR A 454 7.13 -11.33 -15.03
CA TYR A 454 6.73 -9.97 -15.44
C TYR A 454 7.70 -8.90 -14.95
N ALA A 455 8.32 -9.06 -13.77
CA ALA A 455 9.34 -8.14 -13.28
C ALA A 455 10.59 -8.13 -14.19
N GLU A 456 11.12 -9.31 -14.51
CA GLU A 456 12.28 -9.47 -15.41
C GLU A 456 11.99 -8.96 -16.82
N GLU A 457 10.78 -9.17 -17.35
CA GLU A 457 10.36 -8.59 -18.63
C GLU A 457 10.35 -7.06 -18.61
N VAL A 458 9.87 -6.44 -17.52
CA VAL A 458 9.91 -4.98 -17.33
C VAL A 458 11.36 -4.49 -17.23
N PHE A 459 12.21 -5.21 -16.50
CA PHE A 459 13.63 -4.86 -16.34
C PHE A 459 14.44 -4.99 -17.63
N ALA A 460 14.19 -6.02 -18.45
CA ALA A 460 14.78 -6.17 -19.77
C ALA A 460 14.36 -5.02 -20.71
N ASN A 461 13.08 -4.66 -20.69
CA ASN A 461 12.51 -3.55 -21.47
C ASN A 461 12.99 -2.14 -21.04
N GLN A 462 13.60 -2.00 -19.85
CA GLN A 462 14.28 -0.76 -19.45
C GLN A 462 15.64 -0.58 -20.16
N VAL A 463 16.28 -1.70 -20.54
CA VAL A 463 17.62 -1.78 -21.12
C VAL A 463 17.59 -1.85 -22.65
N SER A 464 16.50 -2.32 -23.27
CA SER A 464 16.36 -2.36 -24.73
C SER A 464 16.25 -0.98 -25.37
N ASP A 465 16.86 -0.83 -26.55
CA ASP A 465 16.84 0.41 -27.36
C ASP A 465 15.41 0.84 -27.71
N SER A 466 14.54 -0.13 -28.03
CA SER A 466 13.10 0.05 -28.12
C SER A 466 12.47 -0.17 -26.74
N LYS A 467 11.91 0.89 -26.16
CA LYS A 467 11.16 0.83 -24.89
C LYS A 467 9.67 0.70 -25.16
N GLU A 468 9.13 -0.50 -24.99
CA GLU A 468 7.70 -0.78 -25.10
C GLU A 468 6.96 -0.27 -23.84
N ASP A 469 5.67 0.09 -23.94
CA ASP A 469 4.86 0.41 -22.75
C ASP A 469 4.46 -0.88 -22.01
N LYS A 470 5.35 -1.35 -21.13
CA LYS A 470 5.09 -2.48 -20.23
C LYS A 470 4.50 -2.06 -18.88
N SER A 471 3.75 -0.95 -18.85
CA SER A 471 3.11 -0.47 -17.62
C SER A 471 1.94 -1.35 -17.16
N ALA A 472 1.44 -2.26 -18.00
CA ALA A 472 0.47 -3.30 -17.61
C ALA A 472 1.17 -4.45 -16.88
N GLU A 473 2.31 -4.91 -17.40
CA GLU A 473 3.15 -5.98 -16.85
C GLU A 473 3.73 -5.55 -15.50
N LEU A 474 4.20 -4.30 -15.38
CA LEU A 474 4.63 -3.69 -14.11
C LEU A 474 3.52 -3.75 -13.05
N LYS A 475 2.27 -3.44 -13.43
CA LYS A 475 1.11 -3.53 -12.53
C LYS A 475 0.78 -4.97 -12.16
N LYS A 476 0.83 -5.92 -13.12
CA LYS A 476 0.66 -7.37 -12.87
C LYS A 476 1.72 -7.89 -11.90
N ALA A 477 3.00 -7.63 -12.17
CA ALA A 477 4.12 -8.03 -11.33
C ALA A 477 3.95 -7.50 -9.90
N THR A 478 3.72 -6.20 -9.75
CA THR A 478 3.51 -5.54 -8.46
C THR A 478 2.34 -6.17 -7.69
N ALA A 479 1.20 -6.43 -8.35
CA ALA A 479 0.03 -7.00 -7.70
C ALA A 479 0.23 -8.46 -7.27
N LEU A 480 0.96 -9.26 -8.07
CA LEU A 480 1.28 -10.65 -7.74
C LEU A 480 2.27 -10.73 -6.57
N LEU A 481 3.35 -9.95 -6.61
CA LEU A 481 4.40 -9.97 -5.57
C LEU A 481 3.92 -9.36 -4.24
N GLU A 482 3.10 -8.30 -4.25
CA GLU A 482 2.40 -7.87 -3.03
C GLU A 482 1.37 -8.93 -2.57
N GLY A 483 0.72 -9.66 -3.48
CA GLY A 483 -0.12 -10.81 -3.12
C GLY A 483 0.65 -11.88 -2.33
N VAL A 484 1.89 -12.18 -2.73
CA VAL A 484 2.81 -13.07 -1.99
C VAL A 484 3.23 -12.44 -0.66
N ARG A 485 3.66 -11.17 -0.64
CA ARG A 485 4.07 -10.45 0.58
C ARG A 485 2.95 -10.37 1.62
N ASN A 486 1.69 -10.31 1.19
CA ASN A 486 0.53 -10.38 2.09
C ASN A 486 0.18 -11.82 2.52
N ALA A 487 0.61 -12.84 1.78
CA ALA A 487 0.49 -14.23 2.23
C ALA A 487 1.50 -14.59 3.34
N TRP A 488 2.71 -13.99 3.33
CA TRP A 488 3.68 -14.11 4.44
C TRP A 488 3.17 -13.54 5.77
N LYS A 489 2.27 -12.54 5.72
CA LYS A 489 1.66 -11.93 6.91
C LYS A 489 0.58 -12.79 7.56
N ASP A 490 0.15 -13.89 6.93
CA ASP A 490 -0.88 -14.80 7.46
C ASP A 490 -0.23 -15.91 8.31
N PRO A 491 -0.37 -15.89 9.65
CA PRO A 491 0.29 -16.86 10.52
C PRO A 491 -0.15 -18.30 10.25
N LYS A 492 -1.32 -18.52 9.62
CA LYS A 492 -1.82 -19.85 9.29
C LYS A 492 -1.07 -20.52 8.14
N LYS A 493 -0.32 -19.75 7.33
CA LYS A 493 0.41 -20.28 6.17
C LYS A 493 1.86 -20.65 6.47
N ALA A 494 2.45 -20.07 7.53
CA ALA A 494 3.84 -20.32 7.96
C ALA A 494 4.88 -20.26 6.81
N LEU A 495 4.65 -19.38 5.82
CA LEU A 495 5.51 -19.21 4.65
C LEU A 495 6.79 -18.45 5.03
N SER A 496 7.94 -18.94 4.57
CA SER A 496 9.19 -18.16 4.63
C SER A 496 9.07 -16.91 3.75
N PRO A 497 9.54 -15.74 4.21
CA PRO A 497 9.91 -14.64 3.33
C PRO A 497 10.98 -15.06 2.32
N ASP A 498 11.04 -14.35 1.20
CA ASP A 498 12.00 -14.56 0.12
C ASP A 498 12.64 -13.20 -0.25
N ALA A 499 13.97 -13.13 -0.17
CA ALA A 499 14.72 -11.92 -0.49
C ALA A 499 14.61 -11.55 -1.99
N SER A 500 14.53 -12.53 -2.90
CA SER A 500 14.45 -12.28 -4.35
C SER A 500 13.15 -11.55 -4.73
N VAL A 501 12.03 -11.97 -4.13
CA VAL A 501 10.72 -11.32 -4.28
C VAL A 501 10.75 -9.88 -3.77
N LEU A 502 11.42 -9.62 -2.64
CA LEU A 502 11.56 -8.27 -2.07
C LEU A 502 12.48 -7.37 -2.90
N LEU A 503 13.58 -7.90 -3.45
CA LEU A 503 14.49 -7.17 -4.33
C LEU A 503 13.80 -6.80 -5.66
N ASN A 504 13.08 -7.74 -6.28
CA ASN A 504 12.29 -7.49 -7.48
C ASN A 504 11.18 -6.46 -7.20
N LEU A 505 10.47 -6.58 -6.07
CA LEU A 505 9.44 -5.61 -5.68
C LEU A 505 10.02 -4.22 -5.36
N ALA A 506 11.23 -4.14 -4.81
CA ALA A 506 11.91 -2.87 -4.58
C ALA A 506 12.26 -2.16 -5.89
N ARG A 507 12.83 -2.89 -6.86
CA ARG A 507 13.16 -2.35 -8.19
C ARG A 507 11.91 -1.97 -9.01
N LEU A 508 10.79 -2.68 -8.84
CA LEU A 508 9.49 -2.28 -9.42
C LEU A 508 8.93 -0.98 -8.81
N TYR A 509 9.31 -0.64 -7.58
CA TYR A 509 8.87 0.58 -6.88
C TYR A 509 9.82 1.76 -6.98
N GLU A 510 11.05 1.57 -7.46
CA GLU A 510 12.13 2.56 -7.53
C GLU A 510 11.70 3.92 -8.13
N THR A 511 10.96 3.92 -9.24
CA THR A 511 10.65 5.13 -10.02
C THR A 511 9.38 5.87 -9.60
N ASP A 512 8.40 5.18 -9.02
CA ASP A 512 7.07 5.74 -8.68
C ASP A 512 6.75 5.72 -7.17
N ARG A 513 7.44 4.88 -6.37
CA ARG A 513 7.21 4.69 -4.92
C ARG A 513 8.51 4.35 -4.16
N PRO A 514 9.52 5.23 -4.16
CA PRO A 514 10.80 4.99 -3.50
C PRO A 514 10.67 4.72 -1.98
N ASP A 515 9.60 5.22 -1.36
CA ASP A 515 9.21 4.91 0.03
C ASP A 515 8.95 3.41 0.25
N LYS A 516 8.29 2.75 -0.70
CA LYS A 516 8.03 1.30 -0.65
C LYS A 516 9.25 0.49 -1.06
N ALA A 517 10.04 0.99 -2.01
CA ALA A 517 11.31 0.37 -2.39
C ALA A 517 12.25 0.28 -1.18
N LEU A 518 12.43 1.40 -0.47
CA LEU A 518 13.20 1.49 0.78
C LEU A 518 12.69 0.51 1.84
N GLN A 519 11.37 0.43 2.08
CA GLN A 519 10.80 -0.56 3.00
C GLN A 519 11.17 -1.99 2.61
N CYS A 520 11.03 -2.35 1.33
CA CYS A 520 11.37 -3.70 0.85
C CYS A 520 12.85 -4.01 1.05
N LEU A 521 13.76 -3.09 0.74
CA LEU A 521 15.19 -3.27 1.01
C LEU A 521 15.52 -3.34 2.51
N GLN A 522 14.78 -2.65 3.38
CA GLN A 522 14.91 -2.77 4.84
C GLN A 522 14.42 -4.14 5.38
N GLN A 523 13.42 -4.76 4.75
CA GLN A 523 13.06 -6.16 5.04
C GLN A 523 14.17 -7.12 4.57
N VAL A 524 14.83 -6.86 3.43
CA VAL A 524 16.00 -7.64 3.00
C VAL A 524 17.18 -7.43 3.95
N GLU A 525 17.46 -6.21 4.40
CA GLU A 525 18.48 -5.92 5.42
C GLU A 525 18.26 -6.78 6.68
N GLN A 526 17.01 -6.93 7.14
CA GLN A 526 16.67 -7.79 8.27
C GLN A 526 16.89 -9.29 7.98
N LEU A 527 16.39 -9.79 6.83
CA LEU A 527 16.53 -11.20 6.45
C LEU A 527 17.99 -11.63 6.25
N GLU A 528 18.85 -10.74 5.74
CA GLU A 528 20.28 -11.00 5.62
C GLU A 528 20.99 -10.93 6.99
N LEU A 529 20.63 -9.97 7.86
CA LEU A 529 21.17 -9.89 9.23
C LEU A 529 20.80 -11.11 10.10
N ASP A 530 19.60 -11.67 9.92
CA ASP A 530 19.16 -12.87 10.63
C ASP A 530 19.89 -14.14 10.15
N GLN A 531 20.43 -14.14 8.92
CA GLN A 531 21.27 -15.22 8.39
C GLN A 531 22.74 -15.13 8.83
N VAL A 532 23.22 -13.96 9.31
CA VAL A 532 24.61 -13.81 9.77
C VAL A 532 24.88 -14.72 10.98
N PRO A 533 25.88 -15.64 10.90
CA PRO A 533 26.21 -16.53 12.01
C PRO A 533 26.49 -15.78 13.31
N ALA A 534 26.05 -16.36 14.44
CA ALA A 534 26.24 -15.75 15.76
C ALA A 534 27.72 -15.45 16.09
N SER A 535 28.68 -16.15 15.45
CA SER A 535 30.12 -15.93 15.58
C SER A 535 30.69 -14.74 14.81
N GLU A 536 29.94 -14.10 13.91
CA GLU A 536 30.34 -12.81 13.28
C GLU A 536 29.71 -11.60 14.01
N ARG A 537 29.00 -11.81 15.13
CA ARG A 537 28.44 -10.75 15.97
C ARG A 537 29.51 -10.24 16.96
N PRO A 538 29.70 -8.91 17.15
CA PRO A 538 30.64 -8.39 18.13
C PRO A 538 30.25 -8.77 19.57
N GLU A 539 31.17 -9.33 20.35
CA GLU A 539 30.92 -9.71 21.74
C GLU A 539 31.09 -8.55 22.74
N ASP A 540 31.88 -7.52 22.38
CA ASP A 540 32.28 -6.41 23.28
C ASP A 540 31.41 -5.14 23.21
N VAL A 541 30.30 -5.14 22.44
CA VAL A 541 29.47 -3.94 22.20
C VAL A 541 28.07 -4.12 22.79
N THR A 542 27.60 -3.14 23.58
CA THR A 542 26.29 -3.20 24.26
C THR A 542 25.18 -2.38 23.62
N ASP A 543 25.48 -1.53 22.62
CA ASP A 543 24.47 -0.74 21.91
C ASP A 543 24.01 -1.46 20.62
N GLU A 544 22.70 -1.70 20.50
CA GLU A 544 22.08 -2.32 19.33
C GLU A 544 22.35 -1.54 18.02
N ALA A 545 22.50 -0.21 18.09
CA ALA A 545 22.81 0.63 16.95
C ALA A 545 24.25 0.41 16.46
N GLU A 546 25.21 0.30 17.37
CA GLU A 546 26.62 0.01 17.04
C GLU A 546 26.80 -1.44 16.57
N ILE A 547 26.11 -2.41 17.20
CA ILE A 547 26.05 -3.79 16.72
C ILE A 547 25.53 -3.83 15.28
N LYS A 548 24.42 -3.12 14.99
CA LYS A 548 23.88 -3.07 13.62
C LYS A 548 24.81 -2.35 12.64
N ALA A 549 25.51 -1.30 13.05
CA ALA A 549 26.52 -0.62 12.23
C ALA A 549 27.74 -1.51 11.93
N ALA A 550 28.16 -2.36 12.87
CA ALA A 550 29.21 -3.35 12.67
C ALA A 550 28.76 -4.49 11.73
N LEU A 551 27.56 -5.04 11.96
CA LEU A 551 26.99 -6.12 11.15
C LEU A 551 26.63 -5.69 9.72
N ARG A 552 26.29 -4.41 9.50
CA ARG A 552 26.15 -3.85 8.14
C ARG A 552 27.39 -4.06 7.29
N LYS A 553 28.60 -4.01 7.87
CA LYS A 553 29.87 -4.25 7.15
C LYS A 553 30.06 -5.71 6.72
N SER A 554 29.09 -6.59 6.95
CA SER A 554 29.03 -7.99 6.44
C SER A 554 27.87 -8.22 5.46
N LEU A 555 27.03 -7.21 5.20
CA LEU A 555 25.93 -7.30 4.24
C LEU A 555 26.40 -7.01 2.81
N PRO A 556 25.67 -7.47 1.77
CA PRO A 556 26.00 -7.17 0.37
C PRO A 556 26.08 -5.64 0.10
N PRO A 557 27.18 -5.13 -0.49
CA PRO A 557 27.39 -3.69 -0.67
C PRO A 557 26.37 -3.05 -1.62
N GLN A 558 25.81 -3.81 -2.57
CA GLN A 558 24.76 -3.36 -3.49
C GLN A 558 23.47 -3.01 -2.72
N LEU A 559 23.11 -3.80 -1.71
CA LEU A 559 21.94 -3.56 -0.87
C LEU A 559 22.10 -2.27 -0.07
N LEU A 560 23.25 -2.11 0.59
CA LEU A 560 23.59 -0.92 1.38
C LEU A 560 23.63 0.35 0.53
N ASN A 561 24.27 0.29 -0.65
CA ASN A 561 24.30 1.38 -1.62
C ASN A 561 22.88 1.81 -2.02
N ASN A 562 22.01 0.87 -2.36
CA ASN A 562 20.66 1.19 -2.83
C ASN A 562 19.78 1.77 -1.70
N ILE A 563 19.92 1.27 -0.47
CA ILE A 563 19.28 1.86 0.72
C ILE A 563 19.83 3.30 0.95
N GLY A 564 21.14 3.52 0.78
CA GLY A 564 21.78 4.84 0.83
C GLY A 564 21.25 5.81 -0.22
N CYS A 565 21.06 5.35 -1.47
CA CYS A 565 20.47 6.14 -2.55
C CYS A 565 19.05 6.61 -2.21
N PHE A 566 18.18 5.72 -1.71
CA PHE A 566 16.82 6.12 -1.28
C PHE A 566 16.84 7.06 -0.07
N HIS A 567 17.77 6.92 0.88
CA HIS A 567 17.92 7.90 1.96
C HIS A 567 18.41 9.26 1.46
N SER A 568 19.31 9.30 0.47
CA SER A 568 19.77 10.54 -0.16
C SER A 568 18.66 11.22 -0.97
N GLN A 569 17.80 10.45 -1.66
CA GLN A 569 16.60 10.95 -2.33
C GLN A 569 15.58 11.52 -1.33
N ALA A 570 15.50 10.96 -0.12
CA ALA A 570 14.64 11.42 0.97
C ALA A 570 15.23 12.57 1.81
N GLU A 571 16.22 13.32 1.27
CA GLU A 571 16.95 14.42 1.93
C GLU A 571 17.72 14.00 3.22
N LYS A 572 17.82 12.70 3.54
CA LYS A 572 18.49 12.14 4.72
C LYS A 572 19.96 11.80 4.44
N HIS A 573 20.71 12.80 3.99
CA HIS A 573 22.08 12.62 3.50
C HIS A 573 23.08 12.13 4.56
N GLU A 574 22.81 12.28 5.85
CA GLU A 574 23.69 11.75 6.91
C GLU A 574 23.66 10.22 6.90
N LEU A 575 22.50 9.62 7.17
CA LEU A 575 22.27 8.17 7.08
C LEU A 575 22.71 7.58 5.73
N ALA A 576 22.53 8.33 4.63
CA ALA A 576 23.02 7.91 3.32
C ALA A 576 24.55 7.79 3.28
N SER A 577 25.27 8.76 3.85
CA SER A 577 26.75 8.73 3.95
C SER A 577 27.21 7.53 4.75
N ASP A 578 26.63 7.31 5.93
CA ASP A 578 26.99 6.22 6.84
C ASP A 578 26.77 4.84 6.18
N LEU A 579 25.73 4.71 5.35
CA LEU A 579 25.44 3.51 4.55
C LEU A 579 26.40 3.32 3.38
N PHE A 580 26.82 4.38 2.69
CA PHE A 580 27.86 4.28 1.65
C PHE A 580 29.24 3.95 2.26
N GLU A 581 29.58 4.51 3.42
CA GLU A 581 30.79 4.15 4.18
C GLU A 581 30.75 2.69 4.65
N ALA A 582 29.60 2.20 5.14
CA ALA A 582 29.40 0.79 5.45
C ALA A 582 29.50 -0.11 4.21
N ALA A 583 29.01 0.34 3.05
CA ALA A 583 29.11 -0.38 1.79
C ALA A 583 30.55 -0.47 1.25
N LEU A 584 31.36 0.59 1.37
CA LEU A 584 32.80 0.53 1.09
C LEU A 584 33.51 -0.46 2.03
N GLY A 585 33.17 -0.43 3.33
CA GLY A 585 33.68 -1.40 4.30
C GLY A 585 33.29 -2.85 3.98
N ALA A 586 32.09 -3.08 3.44
CA ALA A 586 31.67 -4.39 2.95
C ALA A 586 32.43 -4.81 1.68
N CYS A 587 32.63 -3.91 0.71
CA CYS A 587 33.48 -4.17 -0.47
C CYS A 587 34.89 -4.59 -0.07
N MET A 588 35.50 -3.92 0.91
CA MET A 588 36.83 -4.28 1.43
C MET A 588 36.83 -5.70 2.02
N LYS A 589 35.89 -6.02 2.93
CA LYS A 589 35.80 -7.38 3.52
C LYS A 589 35.53 -8.46 2.49
N ILE A 590 34.78 -8.17 1.41
CA ILE A 590 34.54 -9.16 0.35
C ILE A 590 35.81 -9.35 -0.49
N GLY A 591 36.53 -8.29 -0.85
CA GLY A 591 37.83 -8.42 -1.54
C GLY A 591 38.92 -9.12 -0.70
N GLU A 592 38.82 -9.07 0.63
CA GLU A 592 39.64 -9.88 1.56
C GLU A 592 39.22 -11.36 1.60
N LYS A 593 37.92 -11.67 1.47
CA LYS A 593 37.38 -13.05 1.48
C LYS A 593 37.48 -13.73 0.10
N ASP A 594 37.35 -12.99 -0.99
CA ASP A 594 37.35 -13.47 -2.38
C ASP A 594 38.06 -12.46 -3.32
N PRO A 595 39.34 -12.70 -3.65
CA PRO A 595 40.11 -11.85 -4.56
C PRO A 595 39.76 -12.00 -6.05
N GLU A 596 38.91 -12.96 -6.46
CA GLU A 596 38.48 -13.10 -7.86
C GLU A 596 37.27 -12.22 -8.19
N MET A 597 36.54 -11.74 -7.17
CA MET A 597 35.38 -10.86 -7.38
C MET A 597 35.81 -9.42 -7.68
N ASP A 598 35.45 -8.90 -8.86
CA ASP A 598 35.68 -7.50 -9.22
C ASP A 598 34.85 -6.55 -8.33
N THR A 599 35.51 -6.02 -7.31
CA THR A 599 34.99 -5.01 -6.39
C THR A 599 35.24 -3.58 -6.88
N ASP A 600 35.98 -3.37 -7.96
CA ASP A 600 36.43 -2.05 -8.39
C ASP A 600 35.26 -1.19 -8.88
N ALA A 601 34.42 -1.74 -9.76
CA ALA A 601 33.21 -1.07 -10.24
C ALA A 601 32.28 -0.66 -9.07
N LEU A 602 32.13 -1.53 -8.07
CA LEU A 602 31.33 -1.26 -6.86
C LEU A 602 31.94 -0.13 -6.02
N VAL A 603 33.24 -0.22 -5.69
CA VAL A 603 33.97 0.81 -4.94
C VAL A 603 33.87 2.16 -5.66
N SER A 604 33.95 2.17 -6.98
CA SER A 604 33.88 3.38 -7.80
C SER A 604 32.50 4.05 -7.74
N THR A 605 31.42 3.31 -7.99
CA THR A 605 30.05 3.84 -7.88
C THR A 605 29.70 4.26 -6.45
N ILE A 606 30.08 3.49 -5.44
CA ILE A 606 29.80 3.81 -4.03
C ILE A 606 30.59 5.06 -3.60
N SER A 607 31.85 5.21 -4.03
CA SER A 607 32.66 6.42 -3.75
C SER A 607 32.06 7.67 -4.39
N PHE A 608 31.56 7.57 -5.63
CA PHE A 608 30.82 8.65 -6.28
C PHE A 608 29.55 9.02 -5.49
N ASN A 609 28.77 8.03 -5.04
CA ASN A 609 27.55 8.25 -4.26
C ASN A 609 27.85 8.87 -2.87
N LEU A 610 28.92 8.44 -2.20
CA LEU A 610 29.41 9.04 -0.97
C LEU A 610 29.83 10.51 -1.17
N ALA A 611 30.57 10.82 -2.24
CA ALA A 611 30.96 12.18 -2.58
C ALA A 611 29.74 13.07 -2.91
N ARG A 612 28.74 12.55 -3.64
CA ARG A 612 27.44 13.21 -3.85
C ARG A 612 26.70 13.47 -2.53
N SER A 613 26.78 12.54 -1.57
CA SER A 613 26.16 12.69 -0.25
C SER A 613 26.85 13.77 0.60
N TYR A 614 28.19 13.78 0.65
CA TYR A 614 28.97 14.87 1.27
C TYR A 614 28.72 16.23 0.61
N GLU A 615 28.58 16.27 -0.72
CA GLU A 615 28.24 17.50 -1.45
C GLU A 615 26.87 18.06 -1.00
N SER A 616 25.86 17.19 -0.88
CA SER A 616 24.52 17.57 -0.39
C SER A 616 24.51 17.96 1.10
N ARG A 617 25.38 17.38 1.95
CA ARG A 617 25.62 17.82 3.34
C ARG A 617 26.36 19.16 3.44
N GLY A 618 26.82 19.74 2.33
CA GLY A 618 27.63 20.96 2.31
C GLY A 618 29.10 20.75 2.68
N LEU A 619 29.53 19.51 2.93
CA LEU A 619 30.93 19.13 3.23
C LEU A 619 31.78 19.10 1.95
N THR A 620 31.81 20.23 1.23
CA THR A 620 32.31 20.28 -0.15
C THR A 620 33.78 19.93 -0.32
N ASP A 621 34.60 20.11 0.72
CA ASP A 621 36.03 19.79 0.66
C ASP A 621 36.27 18.28 0.78
N LYS A 622 35.55 17.57 1.68
CA LYS A 622 35.51 16.10 1.71
C LYS A 622 34.94 15.52 0.41
N ALA A 623 33.91 16.16 -0.16
CA ALA A 623 33.35 15.74 -1.44
C ALA A 623 34.41 15.84 -2.56
N VAL A 624 35.18 16.93 -2.62
CA VAL A 624 36.29 17.09 -3.58
C VAL A 624 37.40 16.06 -3.33
N GLU A 625 37.79 15.82 -2.09
CA GLU A 625 38.79 14.79 -1.73
C GLU A 625 38.37 13.39 -2.25
N VAL A 626 37.12 12.98 -2.02
CA VAL A 626 36.61 11.69 -2.51
C VAL A 626 36.53 11.68 -4.05
N TYR A 627 36.05 12.74 -4.72
CA TYR A 627 36.06 12.80 -6.19
C TYR A 627 37.48 12.78 -6.78
N GLU A 628 38.44 13.48 -6.19
CA GLU A 628 39.83 13.49 -6.66
C GLU A 628 40.52 12.14 -6.37
N SER A 629 40.15 11.43 -5.29
CA SER A 629 40.59 10.03 -5.04
C SER A 629 40.00 9.03 -6.04
N LEU A 630 38.75 9.21 -6.46
CA LEU A 630 38.10 8.39 -7.48
C LEU A 630 38.75 8.62 -8.85
N LEU A 631 38.96 9.88 -9.24
CA LEU A 631 39.61 10.25 -10.50
C LEU A 631 41.11 9.87 -10.54
N ALA A 632 41.77 9.76 -9.38
CA ALA A 632 43.13 9.23 -9.30
C ALA A 632 43.22 7.72 -9.58
N ARG A 633 42.10 7.00 -9.49
CA ARG A 633 41.96 5.58 -9.89
C ARG A 633 41.41 5.45 -11.32
N HIS A 634 40.33 6.17 -11.61
CA HIS A 634 39.57 6.15 -12.87
C HIS A 634 39.33 7.57 -13.39
N ASP A 635 40.33 8.12 -14.07
CA ASP A 635 40.28 9.49 -14.61
C ASP A 635 39.18 9.69 -15.67
N ASP A 636 38.74 8.60 -16.30
CA ASP A 636 37.69 8.54 -17.31
C ASP A 636 36.25 8.67 -16.75
N TYR A 637 36.06 8.63 -15.42
CA TYR A 637 34.74 8.71 -14.78
C TYR A 637 34.12 10.13 -14.93
N THR A 638 33.39 10.36 -16.03
CA THR A 638 32.96 11.70 -16.48
C THR A 638 32.11 12.45 -15.46
N ASP A 639 31.17 11.77 -14.80
CA ASP A 639 30.27 12.34 -13.79
C ASP A 639 31.01 12.96 -12.60
N ALA A 640 32.07 12.30 -12.11
CA ALA A 640 32.88 12.80 -11.00
C ALA A 640 33.60 14.09 -11.41
N ARG A 641 34.17 14.11 -12.63
CA ARG A 641 34.78 15.31 -13.22
C ARG A 641 33.75 16.42 -13.43
N ALA A 642 32.50 16.09 -13.80
CA ALA A 642 31.40 17.03 -13.94
C ALA A 642 30.93 17.64 -12.61
N ARG A 643 30.75 16.84 -11.55
CA ARG A 643 30.45 17.34 -10.19
C ARG A 643 31.56 18.23 -9.68
N LEU A 644 32.81 17.81 -9.83
CA LEU A 644 33.99 18.57 -9.41
C LEU A 644 34.12 19.90 -10.17
N ALA A 645 33.84 19.92 -11.48
CA ALA A 645 33.79 21.15 -12.27
C ALA A 645 32.63 22.08 -11.84
N TYR A 646 31.45 21.52 -11.53
CA TYR A 646 30.32 22.26 -10.96
C TYR A 646 30.66 22.88 -9.60
N ILE A 647 31.32 22.15 -8.69
CA ILE A 647 31.80 22.67 -7.40
C ILE A 647 32.81 23.81 -7.62
N LYS A 648 33.78 23.64 -8.53
CA LYS A 648 34.75 24.70 -8.88
C LYS A 648 34.06 25.93 -9.51
N LEU A 649 32.96 25.76 -10.23
CA LEU A 649 32.12 26.86 -10.79
C LEU A 649 31.21 27.53 -9.74
N ARG A 650 30.83 26.83 -8.66
CA ARG A 650 30.20 27.47 -7.48
C ARG A 650 31.23 28.26 -6.66
N LYS A 651 32.39 27.66 -6.34
CA LYS A 651 33.46 28.29 -5.54
C LYS A 651 34.13 29.48 -6.25
N ASN A 652 34.57 29.30 -7.51
CA ASN A 652 35.36 30.28 -8.26
C ASN A 652 34.73 30.64 -9.64
N PRO A 653 33.64 31.44 -9.69
CA PRO A 653 32.82 31.64 -10.90
C PRO A 653 33.45 32.43 -12.05
N ASN A 654 34.60 33.08 -11.83
CA ASN A 654 35.21 34.03 -12.78
C ASN A 654 36.48 33.52 -13.49
N LYS A 655 37.03 32.36 -13.08
CA LYS A 655 38.26 31.78 -13.69
C LYS A 655 38.27 30.26 -13.64
N GLU A 656 38.69 29.66 -12.52
CA GLU A 656 38.93 28.22 -12.41
C GLU A 656 37.71 27.34 -12.72
N GLY A 657 36.50 27.76 -12.32
CA GLY A 657 35.25 27.08 -12.66
C GLY A 657 34.95 27.08 -14.16
N PRO A 658 34.86 28.27 -14.79
CA PRO A 658 34.84 28.41 -16.25
C PRO A 658 35.91 27.60 -16.99
N ASP A 659 37.18 27.66 -16.55
CA ASP A 659 38.31 26.95 -17.14
C ASP A 659 38.13 25.42 -17.03
N ALA A 660 37.68 24.91 -15.87
CA ALA A 660 37.44 23.50 -15.63
C ALA A 660 36.26 22.95 -16.46
N VAL A 661 35.14 23.70 -16.56
CA VAL A 661 33.99 23.29 -17.38
C VAL A 661 34.30 23.40 -18.88
N ALA A 662 35.09 24.38 -19.31
CA ALA A 662 35.57 24.48 -20.68
C ALA A 662 36.53 23.32 -21.05
N LYS A 663 37.44 22.93 -20.14
CA LYS A 663 38.30 21.75 -20.30
C LYS A 663 37.46 20.47 -20.41
N LEU A 664 36.56 20.23 -19.47
CA LEU A 664 35.66 19.07 -19.47
C LEU A 664 34.84 18.96 -20.78
N TYR A 665 34.32 20.08 -21.29
CA TYR A 665 33.56 20.11 -22.54
C TYR A 665 34.43 19.88 -23.79
N GLN A 666 35.74 20.20 -23.75
CA GLN A 666 36.67 19.87 -24.83
C GLN A 666 37.04 18.38 -24.84
N GLU A 667 37.21 17.79 -23.66
CA GLU A 667 37.53 16.37 -23.48
C GLU A 667 36.31 15.49 -23.83
N ASN A 668 35.19 15.71 -23.15
CA ASN A 668 33.99 14.85 -23.21
C ASN A 668 32.80 15.59 -23.84
N ASN A 669 32.97 16.05 -25.08
CA ASN A 669 31.93 16.84 -25.74
C ASN A 669 30.64 16.04 -26.06
N THR A 670 30.71 14.70 -26.13
CA THR A 670 29.60 13.82 -26.52
C THR A 670 28.54 13.64 -25.44
N ASP A 671 28.95 13.64 -24.18
CA ASP A 671 28.16 13.36 -22.97
C ASP A 671 27.05 14.41 -22.76
N LEU A 672 25.82 13.94 -22.54
CA LEU A 672 24.64 14.79 -22.40
C LEU A 672 24.60 15.56 -21.07
N GLU A 673 25.14 15.02 -19.98
CA GLU A 673 25.21 15.71 -18.69
C GLU A 673 26.31 16.76 -18.68
N VAL A 674 27.46 16.47 -19.33
CA VAL A 674 28.50 17.47 -19.62
C VAL A 674 27.95 18.60 -20.50
N ARG A 675 27.11 18.27 -21.50
CA ARG A 675 26.39 19.28 -22.29
C ARG A 675 25.40 20.09 -21.45
N ALA A 676 24.59 19.46 -20.61
CA ALA A 676 23.64 20.16 -19.74
C ALA A 676 24.36 21.16 -18.81
N LEU A 677 25.47 20.74 -18.19
CA LEU A 677 26.34 21.59 -17.36
C LEU A 677 26.96 22.75 -18.17
N TYR A 678 27.43 22.50 -19.39
CA TYR A 678 28.00 23.52 -20.26
C TYR A 678 26.94 24.54 -20.72
N GLY A 679 25.73 24.09 -21.08
CA GLY A 679 24.59 24.94 -21.40
C GLY A 679 24.14 25.80 -20.21
N TRP A 680 24.08 25.22 -19.01
CA TRP A 680 23.81 25.94 -17.76
C TRP A 680 24.87 27.01 -17.45
N TYR A 681 26.14 26.68 -17.65
CA TYR A 681 27.26 27.63 -17.56
C TYR A 681 27.10 28.78 -18.56
N LEU A 682 26.80 28.49 -19.84
CA LEU A 682 26.55 29.49 -20.86
C LEU A 682 25.38 30.41 -20.50
N GLY A 683 24.28 29.89 -19.95
CA GLY A 683 23.17 30.72 -19.47
C GLY A 683 23.55 31.62 -18.29
N ARG A 684 24.38 31.13 -17.36
CA ARG A 684 24.92 31.93 -16.25
C ARG A 684 25.82 33.07 -16.75
N VAL A 685 26.64 32.84 -17.79
CA VAL A 685 27.47 33.89 -18.42
C VAL A 685 26.63 34.85 -19.24
N GLY A 686 25.73 34.33 -20.09
CA GLY A 686 24.85 35.10 -20.97
C GLY A 686 23.95 36.07 -20.22
N SER A 687 23.51 35.72 -19.00
CA SER A 687 22.75 36.60 -18.09
C SER A 687 23.40 37.97 -17.83
N ARG A 688 24.74 38.10 -18.01
CA ARG A 688 25.48 39.35 -17.83
C ARG A 688 25.54 40.23 -19.09
N LYS A 689 25.33 39.67 -20.29
CA LYS A 689 25.33 40.37 -21.59
C LYS A 689 24.81 39.43 -22.71
N ARG A 690 23.55 39.58 -23.11
CA ARG A 690 22.99 38.89 -24.29
C ARG A 690 23.07 39.76 -25.55
N PRO A 691 23.34 39.20 -26.74
CA PRO A 691 23.18 39.91 -28.01
C PRO A 691 21.70 40.01 -28.38
N ALA A 692 21.30 41.10 -29.06
CA ALA A 692 19.91 41.28 -29.52
C ALA A 692 19.48 40.25 -30.60
N ASN A 693 20.46 39.65 -31.29
CA ASN A 693 20.26 38.59 -32.27
C ASN A 693 20.41 37.21 -31.62
N LEU A 694 19.33 36.45 -31.50
CA LEU A 694 19.35 35.08 -30.93
C LEU A 694 20.33 34.12 -31.67
N GLY A 695 20.54 34.32 -32.98
CA GLY A 695 21.52 33.55 -33.76
C GLY A 695 22.99 33.88 -33.44
N GLU A 696 23.25 34.92 -32.65
CA GLU A 696 24.57 35.28 -32.12
C GLU A 696 24.79 34.76 -30.69
N ASP A 697 23.73 34.35 -29.98
CA ASP A 697 23.85 33.79 -28.63
C ASP A 697 24.49 32.39 -28.65
N ASN A 698 25.55 32.21 -27.87
CA ASN A 698 26.27 30.95 -27.77
C ASN A 698 25.46 29.88 -27.02
N GLU A 699 24.57 30.28 -26.10
CA GLU A 699 23.65 29.36 -25.40
C GLU A 699 22.66 28.74 -26.41
N PHE A 700 22.06 29.58 -27.27
CA PHE A 700 21.16 29.13 -28.34
C PHE A 700 21.85 28.21 -29.35
N ARG A 701 23.08 28.56 -29.75
CA ARG A 701 23.89 27.73 -30.67
C ARG A 701 24.20 26.37 -30.07
N HIS A 702 24.55 26.30 -28.78
CA HIS A 702 24.87 25.05 -28.09
C HIS A 702 23.64 24.14 -27.94
N PHE A 703 22.49 24.66 -27.48
CA PHE A 703 21.27 23.85 -27.39
C PHE A 703 20.77 23.41 -28.77
N LYS A 704 20.80 24.29 -29.79
CA LYS A 704 20.48 23.90 -31.17
C LYS A 704 21.40 22.79 -31.69
N HIS A 705 22.71 22.89 -31.46
CA HIS A 705 23.68 21.88 -31.86
C HIS A 705 23.40 20.52 -31.20
N THR A 706 23.07 20.52 -29.91
CA THR A 706 22.68 19.32 -29.14
C THR A 706 21.42 18.66 -29.72
N LEU A 707 20.35 19.45 -29.92
CA LEU A 707 19.07 18.98 -30.47
C LEU A 707 19.12 18.56 -31.95
N GLN A 708 20.14 18.98 -32.69
CA GLN A 708 20.29 18.67 -34.12
C GLN A 708 21.25 17.50 -34.38
N ASN A 709 22.32 17.36 -33.59
CA ASN A 709 23.42 16.44 -33.89
C ASN A 709 23.59 15.28 -32.89
N TYR A 710 22.89 15.28 -31.75
CA TYR A 710 23.07 14.28 -30.68
C TYR A 710 21.75 13.67 -30.23
N ASP A 711 20.89 14.43 -29.53
CA ASP A 711 19.55 13.96 -29.16
C ASP A 711 18.48 15.01 -29.45
N LYS A 712 17.59 14.66 -30.38
CA LYS A 712 16.40 15.41 -30.78
C LYS A 712 15.40 15.59 -29.63
N HIS A 713 15.50 14.79 -28.57
CA HIS A 713 14.57 14.70 -27.46
C HIS A 713 15.18 15.09 -26.10
N ASP A 714 16.39 15.68 -26.08
CA ASP A 714 16.98 16.20 -24.83
C ASP A 714 16.05 17.24 -24.17
N ARG A 715 15.47 16.82 -23.05
CA ARG A 715 14.53 17.61 -22.24
C ARG A 715 15.18 18.87 -21.69
N HIS A 716 16.49 18.86 -21.39
CA HIS A 716 17.20 20.02 -20.88
C HIS A 716 17.40 21.07 -21.99
N ALA A 717 17.94 20.72 -23.16
CA ALA A 717 18.06 21.63 -24.28
C ALA A 717 16.70 22.10 -24.84
N LEU A 718 15.65 21.27 -24.83
CA LEU A 718 14.29 21.71 -25.20
C LEU A 718 13.78 22.82 -24.26
N VAL A 719 13.89 22.63 -22.94
CA VAL A 719 13.50 23.64 -21.94
C VAL A 719 14.39 24.89 -22.03
N GLY A 720 15.71 24.72 -22.26
CA GLY A 720 16.65 25.81 -22.51
C GLY A 720 16.27 26.66 -23.71
N MET A 721 15.92 26.04 -24.84
CA MET A 721 15.45 26.72 -26.05
C MET A 721 14.12 27.45 -25.82
N GLY A 722 13.17 26.84 -25.10
CA GLY A 722 11.92 27.50 -24.70
C GLY A 722 12.18 28.75 -23.85
N ASN A 723 13.07 28.65 -22.85
CA ASN A 723 13.46 29.77 -21.99
C ASN A 723 14.12 30.91 -22.79
N LEU A 724 15.01 30.59 -23.74
CA LEU A 724 15.64 31.57 -24.62
C LEU A 724 14.63 32.33 -25.49
N TYR A 725 13.70 31.62 -26.14
CA TYR A 725 12.64 32.27 -26.91
C TYR A 725 11.71 33.12 -26.04
N LEU A 726 11.44 32.70 -24.80
CA LEU A 726 10.63 33.46 -23.85
C LEU A 726 11.34 34.76 -23.42
N MET A 727 12.64 34.71 -23.11
CA MET A 727 13.43 35.90 -22.81
C MET A 727 13.47 36.87 -24.00
N GLN A 728 13.73 36.35 -25.22
CA GLN A 728 13.71 37.18 -26.43
C GLN A 728 12.33 37.85 -26.62
N ALA A 729 11.23 37.10 -26.49
CA ALA A 729 9.88 37.62 -26.65
C ALA A 729 9.48 38.66 -25.58
N ARG A 730 10.11 38.62 -24.39
CA ARG A 730 9.95 39.66 -23.37
C ARG A 730 10.60 40.99 -23.79
N GLU A 731 11.76 40.94 -24.45
CA GLU A 731 12.53 42.11 -24.90
C GLU A 731 12.02 42.75 -26.21
N MET A 732 11.22 42.02 -27.01
CA MET A 732 10.65 42.56 -28.25
C MET A 732 9.72 43.76 -28.00
N ARG A 733 9.87 44.79 -28.84
CA ARG A 733 9.04 46.01 -28.83
C ARG A 733 7.56 45.72 -29.10
N ARG A 734 6.72 46.67 -28.69
CA ARG A 734 5.25 46.55 -28.65
C ARG A 734 4.53 47.67 -29.41
N GLU A 735 5.27 48.45 -30.20
CA GLU A 735 4.82 49.75 -30.71
C GLU A 735 4.05 49.62 -32.04
N SER A 736 4.35 48.59 -32.83
CA SER A 736 3.58 48.21 -34.03
C SER A 736 2.82 46.89 -33.84
N ASP A 737 1.62 46.77 -34.39
CA ASP A 737 0.90 45.48 -34.44
C ASP A 737 1.70 44.39 -35.18
N SER A 738 2.58 44.75 -36.13
CA SER A 738 3.49 43.79 -36.77
C SER A 738 4.54 43.24 -35.78
N GLU A 739 5.05 44.06 -34.87
CA GLU A 739 5.99 43.65 -33.83
C GLU A 739 5.28 42.82 -32.76
N LYS A 740 4.08 43.25 -32.34
CA LYS A 740 3.21 42.51 -31.42
C LYS A 740 2.87 41.11 -31.96
N GLN A 741 2.56 40.97 -33.25
CA GLN A 741 2.32 39.67 -33.87
C GLN A 741 3.58 38.81 -33.92
N LYS A 742 4.76 39.39 -34.24
CA LYS A 742 6.05 38.68 -34.18
C LYS A 742 6.40 38.23 -32.75
N ARG A 743 6.13 39.06 -31.74
CA ARG A 743 6.30 38.75 -30.33
C ARG A 743 5.41 37.58 -29.90
N SER A 744 4.12 37.60 -30.26
CA SER A 744 3.18 36.51 -29.97
C SER A 744 3.60 35.20 -30.66
N ALA A 745 4.02 35.25 -31.93
CA ALA A 745 4.58 34.10 -32.64
C ALA A 745 5.88 33.56 -32.00
N THR A 746 6.66 34.40 -31.30
CA THR A 746 7.88 33.97 -30.59
C THR A 746 7.53 33.29 -29.26
N TYR A 747 6.49 33.74 -28.54
CA TYR A 747 5.92 32.95 -27.43
C TYR A 747 5.31 31.63 -27.90
N GLY A 748 4.66 31.60 -29.07
CA GLY A 748 4.19 30.36 -29.70
C GLY A 748 5.30 29.33 -29.85
N LYS A 749 6.45 29.73 -30.41
CA LYS A 749 7.66 28.89 -30.51
C LYS A 749 8.20 28.45 -29.16
N ALA A 750 8.22 29.33 -28.14
CA ALA A 750 8.64 28.94 -26.80
C ALA A 750 7.74 27.80 -26.25
N VAL A 751 6.42 27.92 -26.45
CA VAL A 751 5.44 26.89 -26.08
C VAL A 751 5.62 25.60 -26.89
N GLU A 752 5.90 25.66 -28.20
CA GLU A 752 6.21 24.46 -29.02
C GLU A 752 7.37 23.63 -28.42
N PHE A 753 8.42 24.29 -27.91
CA PHE A 753 9.54 23.59 -27.25
C PHE A 753 9.17 23.03 -25.87
N PHE A 754 8.38 23.76 -25.06
CA PHE A 754 7.93 23.28 -23.75
C PHE A 754 6.89 22.15 -23.86
N ASP A 755 5.92 22.25 -24.76
CA ASP A 755 4.91 21.20 -25.01
C ASP A 755 5.57 19.92 -25.54
N LYS A 756 6.64 20.04 -26.34
CA LYS A 756 7.46 18.89 -26.74
C LYS A 756 8.23 18.30 -25.55
N ALA A 757 8.74 19.11 -24.64
CA ALA A 757 9.38 18.60 -23.41
C ALA A 757 8.36 17.91 -22.48
N LEU A 758 7.10 18.38 -22.44
CA LEU A 758 6.01 17.80 -21.65
C LEU A 758 5.40 16.53 -22.26
N SER A 759 5.41 16.39 -23.60
CA SER A 759 4.96 15.15 -24.25
C SER A 759 5.98 14.01 -24.15
N LEU A 760 7.26 14.35 -23.98
CA LEU A 760 8.33 13.40 -23.62
C LEU A 760 8.35 13.09 -22.11
N ASP A 761 8.05 14.08 -21.27
CA ASP A 761 8.08 13.95 -19.81
C ASP A 761 6.96 14.78 -19.15
N PRO A 762 5.78 14.17 -18.90
CA PRO A 762 4.66 14.84 -18.24
C PRO A 762 4.92 15.25 -16.78
N LYS A 763 6.02 14.78 -16.17
CA LYS A 763 6.46 15.17 -14.82
C LYS A 763 7.39 16.41 -14.86
N ASN A 764 7.78 16.91 -16.04
CA ASN A 764 8.70 18.04 -16.21
C ASN A 764 8.10 19.40 -15.78
N ALA A 765 8.30 19.73 -14.50
CA ALA A 765 7.77 20.93 -13.88
C ALA A 765 8.40 22.26 -14.41
N TYR A 766 9.63 22.24 -14.92
CA TYR A 766 10.24 23.44 -15.55
C TYR A 766 9.61 23.78 -16.90
N ALA A 767 9.28 22.77 -17.72
CA ALA A 767 8.56 22.99 -18.97
C ALA A 767 7.15 23.54 -18.71
N ALA A 768 6.43 22.97 -17.74
CA ALA A 768 5.13 23.48 -17.30
C ALA A 768 5.21 24.93 -16.76
N GLN A 769 6.28 25.27 -16.03
CA GLN A 769 6.56 26.63 -15.58
C GLN A 769 6.73 27.59 -16.78
N GLY A 770 7.49 27.18 -17.80
CA GLY A 770 7.70 27.95 -19.04
C GLY A 770 6.39 28.27 -19.79
N VAL A 771 5.53 27.27 -19.98
CA VAL A 771 4.17 27.46 -20.55
C VAL A 771 3.36 28.45 -19.70
N ALA A 772 3.39 28.31 -18.37
CA ALA A 772 2.65 29.19 -17.48
C ALA A 772 3.14 30.66 -17.52
N ILE A 773 4.45 30.91 -17.71
CA ILE A 773 4.97 32.27 -17.94
C ILE A 773 4.49 32.79 -19.31
N ALA A 774 4.56 31.99 -20.37
CA ALA A 774 4.10 32.40 -21.71
C ALA A 774 2.60 32.79 -21.73
N LEU A 775 1.74 32.03 -21.04
CA LEU A 775 0.32 32.34 -20.86
C LEU A 775 0.08 33.71 -20.17
N VAL A 776 0.93 34.10 -19.23
CA VAL A 776 0.86 35.40 -18.55
C VAL A 776 1.35 36.55 -19.43
N GLU A 777 2.41 36.36 -20.21
CA GLU A 777 3.06 37.46 -20.94
C GLU A 777 2.53 37.75 -22.36
N ASP A 778 1.90 36.75 -22.99
CA ASP A 778 1.22 36.87 -24.27
C ASP A 778 -0.29 37.12 -24.07
N LYS A 779 -0.99 36.15 -23.44
CA LYS A 779 -2.46 36.13 -23.33
C LYS A 779 -3.02 36.80 -22.07
N LYS A 780 -2.18 37.05 -21.06
CA LYS A 780 -2.56 37.53 -19.72
C LYS A 780 -3.57 36.63 -19.00
N ASP A 781 -3.52 35.32 -19.22
CA ASP A 781 -4.34 34.38 -18.45
C ASP A 781 -3.66 34.03 -17.12
N TYR A 782 -3.77 34.95 -16.18
CA TYR A 782 -3.31 34.79 -14.80
C TYR A 782 -4.02 33.63 -14.06
N LYS A 783 -5.19 33.15 -14.53
CA LYS A 783 -5.97 32.09 -13.85
C LYS A 783 -5.50 30.70 -14.26
N ALA A 784 -5.40 30.44 -15.57
CA ALA A 784 -4.87 29.18 -16.07
C ALA A 784 -3.41 28.99 -15.64
N ALA A 785 -2.60 30.05 -15.75
CA ALA A 785 -1.22 30.02 -15.29
C ALA A 785 -1.11 29.71 -13.79
N LEU A 786 -1.92 30.34 -12.93
CA LEU A 786 -1.89 30.08 -11.48
C LEU A 786 -2.24 28.62 -11.13
N ALA A 787 -3.12 27.96 -11.89
CA ALA A 787 -3.40 26.53 -11.70
C ALA A 787 -2.17 25.66 -12.00
N ILE A 788 -1.39 26.00 -13.03
CA ILE A 788 -0.13 25.32 -13.37
C ILE A 788 0.93 25.62 -12.30
N PHE A 789 1.14 26.89 -11.93
CA PHE A 789 2.15 27.27 -10.93
C PHE A 789 1.91 26.66 -9.55
N ASN A 790 0.65 26.41 -9.14
CA ASN A 790 0.37 25.70 -7.88
C ASN A 790 0.83 24.23 -7.93
N LYS A 791 0.59 23.51 -9.04
CA LYS A 791 1.12 22.13 -9.23
C LYS A 791 2.64 22.11 -9.31
N VAL A 792 3.25 23.08 -10.00
CA VAL A 792 4.72 23.23 -10.07
C VAL A 792 5.31 23.51 -8.67
N ARG A 793 4.59 24.20 -7.78
CA ARG A 793 5.00 24.47 -6.38
C ARG A 793 4.92 23.24 -5.47
N GLU A 794 4.20 22.19 -5.87
CA GLU A 794 4.18 20.91 -5.16
C GLU A 794 5.39 20.03 -5.51
N THR A 795 6.13 20.36 -6.58
CA THR A 795 7.30 19.59 -7.08
C THR A 795 8.62 20.37 -7.01
N ILE A 796 8.62 21.67 -7.34
CA ILE A 796 9.80 22.55 -7.32
C ILE A 796 9.69 23.53 -6.14
N ARG A 797 10.81 23.74 -5.42
CA ARG A 797 10.92 24.65 -4.26
C ARG A 797 11.82 25.88 -4.51
N ASP A 798 12.15 26.16 -5.78
CA ASP A 798 13.08 27.22 -6.20
C ASP A 798 12.56 28.64 -5.88
N SER A 799 13.43 29.54 -5.43
CA SER A 799 13.12 30.97 -5.19
C SER A 799 12.45 31.64 -6.41
N HIS A 800 12.91 31.32 -7.64
CA HIS A 800 12.35 31.85 -8.89
C HIS A 800 10.87 31.48 -9.11
N LEU A 801 10.39 30.34 -8.59
CA LEU A 801 8.98 29.96 -8.66
C LEU A 801 8.11 30.85 -7.77
N TYR A 802 8.56 31.11 -6.55
CA TYR A 802 7.86 31.98 -5.61
C TYR A 802 7.84 33.45 -6.08
N VAL A 803 8.89 33.93 -6.74
CA VAL A 803 8.88 35.23 -7.43
C VAL A 803 7.80 35.30 -8.52
N ASN A 804 7.67 34.25 -9.34
CA ASN A 804 6.65 34.19 -10.39
C ASN A 804 5.21 34.11 -9.84
N LEU A 805 4.99 33.36 -8.75
CA LEU A 805 3.73 33.38 -8.01
C LEU A 805 3.44 34.78 -7.43
N GLY A 806 4.45 35.44 -6.84
CA GLY A 806 4.36 36.80 -6.30
C GLY A 806 3.93 37.82 -7.37
N HIS A 807 4.47 37.72 -8.59
CA HIS A 807 4.05 38.55 -9.73
C HIS A 807 2.56 38.33 -10.07
N ILE A 808 2.11 37.09 -10.14
CA ILE A 808 0.72 36.75 -10.50
C ILE A 808 -0.26 37.20 -9.42
N TYR A 809 0.04 36.98 -8.14
CA TYR A 809 -0.82 37.46 -7.05
C TYR A 809 -0.85 38.99 -6.95
N ALA A 810 0.24 39.68 -7.30
CA ALA A 810 0.26 41.15 -7.36
C ALA A 810 -0.64 41.71 -8.47
N GLU A 811 -0.62 41.12 -9.67
CA GLU A 811 -1.51 41.49 -10.78
C GLU A 811 -2.98 41.13 -10.49
N LEU A 812 -3.23 39.98 -9.83
CA LEU A 812 -4.54 39.59 -9.28
C LEU A 812 -4.97 40.41 -8.05
N ARG A 813 -4.17 41.40 -7.61
CA ARG A 813 -4.39 42.29 -6.45
C ARG A 813 -4.53 41.59 -5.09
N GLN A 814 -4.08 40.34 -4.98
CA GLN A 814 -4.04 39.58 -3.72
C GLN A 814 -2.72 39.86 -3.00
N TYR A 815 -2.51 41.13 -2.60
CA TYR A 815 -1.20 41.63 -2.19
C TYR A 815 -0.60 40.89 -0.98
N SER A 816 -1.39 40.43 -0.01
CA SER A 816 -0.88 39.64 1.13
C SER A 816 -0.19 38.35 0.69
N LYS A 817 -0.82 37.56 -0.19
CA LYS A 817 -0.22 36.33 -0.75
C LYS A 817 0.98 36.62 -1.64
N ALA A 818 0.98 37.74 -2.35
CA ALA A 818 2.13 38.18 -3.11
C ALA A 818 3.32 38.50 -2.18
N ILE A 819 3.07 39.22 -1.08
CA ILE A 819 4.05 39.50 -0.02
C ILE A 819 4.59 38.20 0.57
N GLU A 820 3.72 37.30 1.04
CA GLU A 820 4.08 35.98 1.59
C GLU A 820 5.01 35.20 0.64
N HIS A 821 4.70 35.17 -0.66
CA HIS A 821 5.54 34.48 -1.64
C HIS A 821 6.86 35.21 -1.98
N TYR A 822 6.91 36.54 -1.98
CA TYR A 822 8.21 37.23 -2.10
C TYR A 822 9.07 37.07 -0.84
N GLU A 823 8.47 37.05 0.35
CA GLU A 823 9.18 36.81 1.62
C GLU A 823 9.71 35.38 1.69
N ILE A 824 8.96 34.38 1.21
CA ILE A 824 9.46 33.01 0.99
C ILE A 824 10.57 32.98 -0.09
N ALA A 825 10.47 33.76 -1.16
CA ALA A 825 11.51 33.82 -2.18
C ALA A 825 12.84 34.40 -1.66
N LEU A 826 12.78 35.33 -0.69
CA LEU A 826 13.94 35.92 -0.01
C LEU A 826 14.49 35.00 1.08
N SER A 827 13.66 34.25 1.81
CA SER A 827 14.13 33.29 2.82
C SER A 827 14.83 32.05 2.21
N LYS A 828 14.76 31.86 0.88
CA LYS A 828 15.40 30.77 0.17
C LYS A 828 16.73 31.16 -0.48
N ASP A 829 17.74 30.33 -0.20
CA ASP A 829 18.97 30.10 -0.97
C ASP A 829 19.77 31.37 -1.37
N GLY A 830 20.60 31.87 -0.43
CA GLY A 830 21.67 32.83 -0.71
C GLY A 830 21.27 34.22 -1.18
N LYS A 831 19.96 34.51 -1.32
CA LYS A 831 19.40 35.71 -1.97
C LYS A 831 18.52 36.57 -1.04
N ALA A 832 18.74 36.49 0.28
CA ALA A 832 17.99 37.26 1.29
C ALA A 832 17.93 38.77 1.03
N ASN A 833 18.93 39.31 0.33
CA ASN A 833 19.04 40.71 -0.05
C ASN A 833 18.99 40.94 -1.58
N ASP A 834 18.29 40.11 -2.37
CA ASP A 834 18.15 40.36 -3.82
C ASP A 834 17.35 41.66 -4.09
N ALA A 835 18.04 42.70 -4.56
CA ALA A 835 17.46 44.02 -4.82
C ALA A 835 16.29 44.00 -5.83
N THR A 836 16.23 43.02 -6.74
CA THR A 836 15.13 42.88 -7.69
C THR A 836 13.86 42.37 -7.00
N ILE A 837 14.01 41.38 -6.11
CA ILE A 837 12.90 40.82 -5.33
C ILE A 837 12.44 41.84 -4.28
N LEU A 838 13.37 42.51 -3.59
CA LEU A 838 13.08 43.60 -2.64
C LEU A 838 12.32 44.77 -3.31
N ALA A 839 12.68 45.15 -4.53
CA ALA A 839 11.94 46.17 -5.28
C ALA A 839 10.53 45.71 -5.71
N CYS A 840 10.36 44.44 -6.09
CA CYS A 840 9.04 43.87 -6.37
C CYS A 840 8.16 43.77 -5.10
N LEU A 841 8.75 43.41 -3.95
CA LEU A 841 8.11 43.38 -2.65
C LEU A 841 7.70 44.79 -2.19
N GLY A 842 8.61 45.77 -2.26
CA GLY A 842 8.32 47.18 -1.94
C GLY A 842 7.22 47.78 -2.82
N ARG A 843 7.22 47.48 -4.13
CA ARG A 843 6.12 47.85 -5.06
C ARG A 843 4.79 47.20 -4.66
N THR A 844 4.82 45.99 -4.12
CA THR A 844 3.63 45.23 -3.70
C THR A 844 3.07 45.78 -2.39
N TRP A 845 3.93 46.07 -1.40
CA TRP A 845 3.56 46.82 -0.19
C TRP A 845 3.01 48.22 -0.51
N LEU A 846 3.59 48.95 -1.46
CA LEU A 846 3.08 50.26 -1.92
C LEU A 846 1.67 50.15 -2.51
N ASN A 847 1.41 49.14 -3.33
CA ASN A 847 0.09 48.92 -3.92
C ASN A 847 -0.94 48.44 -2.88
N ARG A 848 -0.50 47.67 -1.87
CA ARG A 848 -1.31 47.31 -0.71
C ARG A 848 -1.68 48.55 0.12
N GLY A 849 -0.70 49.38 0.49
CA GLY A 849 -0.89 50.62 1.25
C GLY A 849 -1.87 51.57 0.55
N ARG A 850 -1.79 51.71 -0.78
CA ARG A 850 -2.77 52.45 -1.60
C ARG A 850 -4.18 51.87 -1.54
N ALA A 851 -4.33 50.55 -1.58
CA ALA A 851 -5.63 49.87 -1.59
C ALA A 851 -6.32 49.88 -0.22
N GLU A 852 -5.58 49.58 0.85
CA GLU A 852 -6.07 49.56 2.25
C GLU A 852 -6.08 50.97 2.89
N ARG A 853 -5.49 51.97 2.20
CA ARG A 853 -5.16 53.31 2.70
C ARG A 853 -4.39 53.23 4.03
N ASP A 854 -3.42 52.32 4.10
CA ASP A 854 -2.67 52.02 5.30
C ASP A 854 -1.27 52.64 5.28
N VAL A 855 -0.90 53.33 6.35
CA VAL A 855 0.39 54.02 6.48
C VAL A 855 1.51 53.03 6.75
N ASP A 856 1.22 51.98 7.52
CA ASP A 856 2.23 51.10 8.07
C ASP A 856 2.76 50.16 6.94
N ALA A 857 1.89 49.79 5.99
CA ALA A 857 2.24 49.23 4.68
C ALA A 857 3.07 50.18 3.78
N HIS A 858 2.86 51.51 3.83
CA HIS A 858 3.71 52.48 3.12
C HIS A 858 5.11 52.60 3.76
N ILE A 859 5.23 52.45 5.09
CA ILE A 859 6.52 52.42 5.80
C ILE A 859 7.29 51.15 5.40
N LYS A 860 6.66 49.98 5.44
CA LYS A 860 7.28 48.72 4.96
C LYS A 860 7.68 48.78 3.48
N ALA A 861 6.92 49.47 2.64
CA ALA A 861 7.30 49.72 1.25
C ALA A 861 8.59 50.56 1.12
N LEU A 862 8.79 51.51 2.04
CA LEU A 862 9.98 52.36 2.10
C LEU A 862 11.19 51.57 2.59
N GLU A 863 11.06 50.79 3.67
CA GLU A 863 12.11 49.89 4.18
C GLU A 863 12.61 48.94 3.10
N CYS A 864 11.71 48.30 2.34
CA CYS A 864 12.08 47.40 1.24
C CYS A 864 12.79 48.13 0.10
N ALA A 865 12.41 49.38 -0.20
CA ALA A 865 13.06 50.19 -1.22
C ALA A 865 14.44 50.70 -0.78
N GLN A 866 14.62 51.02 0.51
CA GLN A 866 15.91 51.39 1.11
C GLN A 866 16.87 50.21 1.10
N LYS A 867 16.44 49.02 1.55
CA LYS A 867 17.24 47.78 1.48
C LYS A 867 17.66 47.43 0.05
N ALA A 868 16.78 47.63 -0.94
CA ALA A 868 17.14 47.45 -2.35
C ALA A 868 18.21 48.45 -2.84
N LEU A 869 18.20 49.68 -2.32
CA LEU A 869 19.19 50.71 -2.63
C LEU A 869 20.54 50.47 -1.91
N GLU A 870 20.52 50.01 -0.66
CA GLU A 870 21.72 49.64 0.12
C GLU A 870 22.54 48.53 -0.58
N VAL A 871 21.85 47.56 -1.19
CA VAL A 871 22.47 46.46 -1.95
C VAL A 871 23.06 46.92 -3.28
N ALA A 872 22.45 47.93 -3.92
CA ALA A 872 22.78 48.35 -5.28
C ALA A 872 22.73 49.89 -5.43
N PRO A 873 23.61 50.65 -4.75
CA PRO A 873 23.56 52.12 -4.71
C PRO A 873 23.79 52.79 -6.08
N GLU A 874 24.52 52.11 -6.97
CA GLU A 874 24.76 52.50 -8.37
C GLU A 874 23.46 52.57 -9.22
N GLN A 875 22.41 51.84 -8.83
CA GLN A 875 21.23 51.65 -9.68
C GLN A 875 20.21 52.77 -9.46
N MET A 876 20.26 53.77 -10.34
CA MET A 876 19.46 55.00 -10.27
C MET A 876 17.94 54.79 -10.20
N HIS A 877 17.44 53.62 -10.62
CA HIS A 877 16.03 53.25 -10.52
C HIS A 877 15.62 52.86 -9.08
N TYR A 878 16.53 52.38 -8.22
CA TYR A 878 16.24 52.18 -6.80
C TYR A 878 16.21 53.51 -6.03
N LYS A 879 17.11 54.46 -6.32
CA LYS A 879 17.01 55.85 -5.81
C LYS A 879 15.65 56.47 -6.17
N PHE A 880 15.21 56.31 -7.42
CA PHE A 880 13.90 56.77 -7.86
C PHE A 880 12.74 56.11 -7.10
N ASN A 881 12.83 54.79 -6.83
CA ASN A 881 11.80 54.07 -6.07
C ASN A 881 11.67 54.59 -4.63
N VAL A 882 12.78 54.83 -3.93
CA VAL A 882 12.79 55.42 -2.57
C VAL A 882 12.10 56.79 -2.57
N ALA A 883 12.56 57.70 -3.44
CA ALA A 883 11.98 59.05 -3.55
C ALA A 883 10.48 59.03 -3.94
N PHE A 884 10.08 58.10 -4.81
CA PHE A 884 8.68 57.91 -5.17
C PHE A 884 7.83 57.39 -4.00
N VAL A 885 8.32 56.41 -3.23
CA VAL A 885 7.60 55.90 -2.04
C VAL A 885 7.48 56.98 -0.97
N GLN A 886 8.53 57.77 -0.72
CA GLN A 886 8.49 58.92 0.19
C GLN A 886 7.41 59.93 -0.20
N ILE A 887 7.35 60.36 -1.47
CA ILE A 887 6.31 61.28 -1.98
C ILE A 887 4.90 60.67 -1.84
N GLN A 888 4.75 59.35 -2.02
CA GLN A 888 3.47 58.68 -1.82
C GLN A 888 3.08 58.58 -0.33
N LEU A 889 4.03 58.32 0.57
CA LEU A 889 3.83 58.33 2.02
C LEU A 889 3.41 59.73 2.49
N VAL A 890 4.08 60.80 2.05
CA VAL A 890 3.70 62.21 2.30
C VAL A 890 2.27 62.48 1.89
N THR A 891 1.91 62.14 0.64
CA THR A 891 0.56 62.33 0.11
C THR A 891 -0.49 61.54 0.92
N MET A 892 -0.13 60.33 1.36
CA MET A 892 -0.99 59.44 2.14
C MET A 892 -1.21 59.96 3.57
N VAL A 893 -0.16 60.36 4.29
CA VAL A 893 -0.25 60.90 5.67
C VAL A 893 -0.99 62.24 5.67
N GLN A 894 -0.74 63.12 4.70
CA GLN A 894 -1.48 64.36 4.51
C GLN A 894 -2.99 64.11 4.24
N GLY A 895 -3.30 63.07 3.45
CA GLY A 895 -4.67 62.68 3.08
C GLY A 895 -5.47 62.00 4.19
N LEU A 896 -4.90 61.80 5.37
CA LEU A 896 -5.61 61.33 6.56
C LEU A 896 -6.14 62.50 7.40
N PRO A 897 -7.34 62.40 7.99
CA PRO A 897 -7.82 63.39 8.95
C PRO A 897 -6.93 63.50 10.19
N GLU A 898 -7.15 64.60 10.92
CA GLU A 898 -6.38 65.05 12.08
C GLU A 898 -6.33 64.03 13.24
N ASN A 899 -7.17 63.00 13.21
CA ASN A 899 -7.27 62.00 14.29
C ASN A 899 -6.61 60.63 14.03
N LYS A 900 -5.81 60.34 12.95
CA LYS A 900 -4.70 59.32 13.05
C LYS A 900 -3.39 59.98 13.41
N ARG A 901 -3.15 61.08 12.71
CA ARG A 901 -1.80 61.49 12.34
C ARG A 901 -1.20 62.17 13.55
N SER A 902 -0.05 61.69 14.00
CA SER A 902 0.75 62.41 14.98
C SER A 902 1.47 63.56 14.26
N THR A 903 1.74 64.65 14.97
CA THR A 903 2.72 65.66 14.55
C THR A 903 4.05 65.03 14.12
N GLU A 904 4.53 64.05 14.88
CA GLU A 904 5.76 63.29 14.57
C GLU A 904 5.69 62.60 13.19
N GLN A 905 4.54 62.03 12.82
CA GLN A 905 4.35 61.37 11.52
C GLN A 905 4.37 62.37 10.36
N LEU A 906 3.93 63.61 10.59
CA LEU A 906 3.99 64.68 9.59
C LEU A 906 5.40 65.29 9.48
N GLU A 907 6.15 65.35 10.59
CA GLU A 907 7.53 65.86 10.61
C GLU A 907 8.51 64.85 9.99
N LYS A 908 8.40 63.55 10.29
CA LYS A 908 9.13 62.48 9.59
C LYS A 908 8.78 62.42 8.10
N ALA A 909 7.52 62.73 7.74
CA ALA A 909 7.14 62.88 6.33
C ALA A 909 7.78 64.12 5.67
N ALA A 910 8.05 65.20 6.42
CA ALA A 910 8.72 66.39 5.89
C ALA A 910 10.19 66.11 5.56
N GLU A 911 10.91 65.47 6.49
CA GLU A 911 12.29 65.00 6.28
C GLU A 911 12.37 64.06 5.06
N GLY A 912 11.46 63.08 4.97
CA GLY A 912 11.35 62.20 3.82
C GLY A 912 11.02 62.91 2.50
N LEU A 913 10.30 64.04 2.52
CA LEU A 913 10.01 64.84 1.33
C LEU A 913 11.26 65.58 0.83
N GLU A 914 12.07 66.13 1.74
CA GLU A 914 13.32 66.82 1.37
C GLU A 914 14.36 65.83 0.82
N ALA A 915 14.48 64.65 1.43
CA ALA A 915 15.30 63.56 0.91
C ALA A 915 14.85 63.10 -0.50
N ALA A 916 13.53 63.05 -0.74
CA ALA A 916 12.97 62.73 -2.06
C ALA A 916 13.25 63.82 -3.10
N ILE A 917 13.20 65.11 -2.73
CA ILE A 917 13.53 66.23 -3.62
C ILE A 917 15.01 66.17 -4.02
N ALA A 918 15.92 66.05 -3.04
CA ALA A 918 17.36 65.93 -3.30
C ALA A 918 17.69 64.73 -4.19
N SER A 919 17.05 63.58 -3.94
CA SER A 919 17.20 62.38 -4.77
C SER A 919 16.68 62.59 -6.21
N LEU A 920 15.55 63.27 -6.40
CA LEU A 920 15.01 63.55 -7.74
C LEU A 920 15.84 64.57 -8.52
N ASP A 921 16.40 65.58 -7.84
CA ASP A 921 17.33 66.54 -8.44
C ASP A 921 18.63 65.82 -8.86
N GLU A 922 19.18 64.91 -8.03
CA GLU A 922 20.32 64.05 -8.40
C GLU A 922 20.00 63.21 -9.65
N ILE A 923 18.84 62.53 -9.67
CA ILE A 923 18.39 61.73 -10.82
C ILE A 923 18.30 62.60 -12.08
N ALA A 924 17.80 63.83 -11.99
CA ALA A 924 17.72 64.74 -13.14
C ALA A 924 19.09 65.18 -13.68
N THR A 925 20.18 65.10 -12.91
CA THR A 925 21.54 65.37 -13.41
C THR A 925 22.17 64.19 -14.16
N HIS A 926 21.70 62.96 -13.94
CA HIS A 926 22.37 61.74 -14.43
C HIS A 926 22.16 61.50 -15.94
N PRO A 927 23.17 60.99 -16.71
CA PRO A 927 23.05 60.77 -18.16
C PRO A 927 22.03 59.70 -18.56
N GLN A 928 21.84 58.67 -17.71
CA GLN A 928 20.77 57.67 -17.88
C GLN A 928 19.71 57.87 -16.79
N THR A 929 18.58 58.47 -17.15
CA THR A 929 17.43 58.64 -16.26
C THR A 929 16.39 57.53 -16.47
N PRO A 930 15.80 56.94 -15.41
CA PRO A 930 14.78 55.87 -15.56
C PRO A 930 13.49 56.32 -16.28
N TYR A 931 13.24 57.62 -16.33
CA TYR A 931 12.14 58.31 -17.01
C TYR A 931 12.71 59.53 -17.75
N PRO A 932 11.99 60.12 -18.72
CA PRO A 932 12.42 61.36 -19.37
C PRO A 932 12.78 62.44 -18.33
N LYS A 933 13.95 63.08 -18.45
CA LYS A 933 14.49 64.03 -17.48
C LYS A 933 13.47 65.09 -17.02
N HIS A 934 12.77 65.68 -17.97
CA HIS A 934 11.68 66.64 -17.74
C HIS A 934 10.61 66.13 -16.75
N ASP A 935 10.24 64.84 -16.81
CA ASP A 935 9.19 64.27 -15.95
C ASP A 935 9.69 64.02 -14.52
N VAL A 936 11.01 63.84 -14.35
CA VAL A 936 11.68 63.80 -13.04
C VAL A 936 11.73 65.21 -12.45
N GLU A 937 12.14 66.21 -13.24
CA GLU A 937 12.15 67.62 -12.86
C GLU A 937 10.75 68.14 -12.51
N GLN A 938 9.70 67.75 -13.24
CA GLN A 938 8.32 68.08 -12.89
C GLN A 938 7.90 67.49 -11.53
N ARG A 939 8.32 66.26 -11.20
CA ARG A 939 8.03 65.64 -9.89
C ARG A 939 8.74 66.39 -8.76
N ALA A 940 10.02 66.73 -8.92
CA ALA A 940 10.77 67.54 -7.96
C ALA A 940 10.12 68.92 -7.77
N ASN A 941 9.72 69.58 -8.86
CA ASN A 941 9.05 70.87 -8.82
C ASN A 941 7.65 70.83 -8.17
N MET A 942 6.88 69.75 -8.34
CA MET A 942 5.64 69.56 -7.59
C MET A 942 5.89 69.33 -6.09
N ALA A 943 6.83 68.45 -5.74
CA ALA A 943 7.20 68.20 -4.34
C ALA A 943 7.61 69.50 -3.61
N ARG A 944 8.51 70.27 -4.23
CA ARG A 944 9.03 71.55 -3.74
C ARG A 944 7.97 72.64 -3.62
N ASN A 945 7.06 72.77 -4.59
CA ASN A 945 6.12 73.91 -4.64
C ASN A 945 4.73 73.64 -4.05
N THR A 946 4.19 72.43 -4.16
CA THR A 946 2.82 72.12 -3.72
C THR A 946 2.76 71.23 -2.51
N LEU A 947 3.53 70.13 -2.44
CA LEU A 947 3.50 69.20 -1.30
C LEU A 947 4.11 69.82 -0.04
N ARG A 948 5.30 70.43 -0.12
CA ARG A 948 5.95 71.10 1.03
C ARG A 948 5.00 72.09 1.71
N LYS A 949 4.41 72.99 0.94
CA LYS A 949 3.41 73.99 1.39
C LYS A 949 2.08 73.40 1.83
N GLN A 950 1.74 72.16 1.48
CA GLN A 950 0.56 71.46 2.01
C GLN A 950 0.89 70.79 3.34
N LEU A 951 2.09 70.24 3.47
CA LEU A 951 2.58 69.59 4.68
C LEU A 951 2.85 70.59 5.81
N GLU A 952 3.49 71.73 5.54
CA GLU A 952 3.66 72.85 6.49
C GLU A 952 2.30 73.26 7.13
N ARG A 953 1.26 73.39 6.30
CA ARG A 953 -0.11 73.70 6.75
C ARG A 953 -0.81 72.53 7.45
N ALA A 954 -0.43 71.29 7.16
CA ALA A 954 -0.94 70.11 7.87
C ALA A 954 -0.32 69.99 9.27
N ILE A 955 0.99 70.24 9.41
CA ILE A 955 1.72 70.26 10.68
C ILE A 955 1.15 71.34 11.60
N GLY A 956 0.97 72.57 11.11
CA GLY A 956 0.38 73.66 11.91
C GLY A 956 -1.02 73.33 12.42
N LYS A 957 -1.91 72.84 11.54
CA LYS A 957 -3.24 72.36 11.93
C LYS A 957 -3.20 71.20 12.93
N GLN A 958 -2.23 70.30 12.79
CA GLN A 958 -2.10 69.16 13.68
C GLN A 958 -1.63 69.57 15.07
N LYS A 959 -0.65 70.48 15.19
CA LYS A 959 -0.24 71.07 16.47
C LYS A 959 -1.40 71.76 17.16
N GLU A 960 -2.13 72.62 16.44
CA GLU A 960 -3.37 73.24 16.93
C GLU A 960 -4.43 72.23 17.40
N TRP A 961 -4.55 71.07 16.74
CA TRP A 961 -5.52 70.03 17.10
C TRP A 961 -5.07 69.25 18.34
N GLU A 962 -3.79 68.88 18.40
CA GLU A 962 -3.19 68.12 19.52
C GLU A 962 -3.16 68.95 20.79
N GLU A 963 -2.81 70.25 20.71
CA GLU A 963 -2.91 71.21 21.82
C GLU A 963 -4.36 71.28 22.34
N LYS A 964 -5.33 71.59 21.46
CA LYS A 964 -6.77 71.68 21.81
C LYS A 964 -7.38 70.34 22.22
N ASN A 965 -6.69 69.21 22.03
CA ASN A 965 -7.10 67.89 22.52
C ASN A 965 -6.47 67.60 23.88
N LYS A 966 -5.18 67.91 24.05
CA LYS A 966 -4.44 67.84 25.32
C LYS A 966 -5.08 68.72 26.38
N GLU A 967 -5.45 69.97 26.04
CA GLU A 967 -6.23 70.87 26.91
C GLU A 967 -7.55 70.24 27.38
N LYS A 968 -8.31 69.60 26.49
CA LYS A 968 -9.59 68.95 26.84
C LYS A 968 -9.39 67.73 27.73
N ILE A 969 -8.37 66.92 27.46
CA ILE A 969 -8.03 65.74 28.26
C ILE A 969 -7.52 66.17 29.64
N GLN A 970 -6.67 67.19 29.70
CA GLN A 970 -6.16 67.76 30.95
C GLN A 970 -7.29 68.40 31.77
N ALA A 971 -8.14 69.24 31.19
CA ALA A 971 -9.31 69.79 31.88
C ALA A 971 -10.26 68.69 32.39
N ALA A 972 -10.43 67.59 31.65
CA ALA A 972 -11.22 66.44 32.12
C ALA A 972 -10.53 65.64 33.25
N LYS A 973 -9.20 65.59 33.28
CA LYS A 973 -8.40 64.99 34.36
C LYS A 973 -8.44 65.85 35.62
N GLU A 974 -8.20 67.16 35.48
CA GLU A 974 -8.29 68.15 36.56
C GLU A 974 -9.70 68.23 37.16
N LEU A 975 -10.76 68.14 36.33
CA LEU A 975 -12.14 68.07 36.82
C LEU A 975 -12.38 66.82 37.69
N ARG A 976 -11.86 65.65 37.27
CA ARG A 976 -11.95 64.40 38.05
C ARG A 976 -11.12 64.46 39.34
N GLU A 977 -9.92 65.02 39.29
CA GLU A 977 -9.06 65.18 40.46
C GLU A 977 -9.61 66.23 41.45
N ALA A 978 -10.26 67.29 40.96
CA ALA A 978 -10.98 68.25 41.80
C ALA A 978 -12.24 67.65 42.44
N GLU A 979 -12.96 66.76 41.74
CA GLU A 979 -14.04 65.98 42.34
C GLU A 979 -13.50 65.04 43.44
N LEU A 980 -12.38 64.35 43.17
CA LEU A 980 -11.73 63.46 44.14
C LEU A 980 -11.27 64.24 45.38
N ARG A 981 -10.56 65.36 45.21
CA ARG A 981 -10.11 66.21 46.32
C ARG A 981 -11.26 66.77 47.14
N ARG A 982 -12.38 67.18 46.52
CA ARG A 982 -13.61 67.56 47.27
C ARG A 982 -14.16 66.40 48.10
N ARG A 983 -14.07 65.17 47.60
CA ARG A 983 -14.51 63.93 48.28
C ARG A 983 -13.58 63.54 49.43
N GLU A 984 -12.30 63.87 49.31
CA GLU A 984 -11.29 63.69 50.37
C GLU A 984 -11.35 64.79 51.43
N GLU A 985 -11.50 66.07 51.05
CA GLU A 985 -11.72 67.18 51.98
C GLU A 985 -12.97 66.98 52.84
N THR A 986 -14.08 66.51 52.25
CA THR A 986 -15.31 66.23 52.99
C THR A 986 -15.14 65.04 53.94
N ARG A 987 -14.32 64.04 53.57
CA ARG A 987 -13.92 62.93 54.45
C ARG A 987 -12.99 63.39 55.58
N GLN A 988 -12.03 64.27 55.31
CA GLN A 988 -11.14 64.85 56.32
C GLN A 988 -11.91 65.73 57.30
N LYS A 989 -12.79 66.62 56.83
CA LYS A 989 -13.63 67.48 57.69
C LYS A 989 -14.61 66.66 58.55
N ALA A 990 -15.06 65.49 58.07
CA ALA A 990 -15.81 64.54 58.90
C ALA A 990 -14.94 63.91 60.01
N LEU A 991 -13.71 63.50 59.68
CA LEU A 991 -12.71 63.00 60.64
C LEU A 991 -12.26 64.06 61.66
N GLU A 992 -12.11 65.32 61.26
CA GLU A 992 -11.83 66.44 62.16
C GLU A 992 -13.01 66.75 63.07
N ALA A 993 -14.25 66.72 62.56
CA ALA A 993 -15.45 66.87 63.39
C ALA A 993 -15.64 65.68 64.37
N GLU A 994 -15.16 64.49 64.03
CA GLU A 994 -15.11 63.35 64.95
C GLU A 994 -13.99 63.50 66.00
N ARG A 995 -12.79 63.96 65.59
CA ARG A 995 -11.70 64.31 66.52
C ARG A 995 -12.12 65.44 67.46
N GLU A 996 -12.79 66.49 67.00
CA GLU A 996 -13.35 67.55 67.86
C GLU A 996 -14.35 67.01 68.89
N ARG A 997 -15.15 66.01 68.53
CA ARG A 997 -16.06 65.35 69.49
C ARG A 997 -15.27 64.55 70.53
N GLN A 998 -14.25 63.80 70.11
CA GLN A 998 -13.36 63.09 71.03
C GLN A 998 -12.55 64.06 71.90
N GLU A 999 -12.10 65.20 71.38
CA GLU A 999 -11.43 66.28 72.11
C GLU A 999 -12.37 66.99 73.09
N LYS A 1000 -13.65 67.16 72.75
CA LYS A 1000 -14.67 67.67 73.69
C LYS A 1000 -14.96 66.67 74.81
N ILE A 1001 -15.08 65.38 74.50
CA ILE A 1001 -15.21 64.31 75.52
C ILE A 1001 -13.92 64.21 76.37
N ARG A 1002 -12.74 64.42 75.77
CA ARG A 1002 -11.47 64.50 76.52
C ARG A 1002 -11.42 65.74 77.40
N LYS A 1003 -11.88 66.90 76.91
CA LYS A 1003 -12.00 68.13 77.70
C LYS A 1003 -13.03 68.04 78.81
N GLU A 1004 -14.15 67.36 78.63
CA GLU A 1004 -15.09 67.08 79.72
C GLU A 1004 -14.44 66.17 80.78
N ARG A 1005 -13.62 65.19 80.38
CA ARG A 1005 -12.80 64.41 81.33
C ARG A 1005 -11.67 65.22 81.99
N GLU A 1006 -11.02 66.13 81.25
CA GLU A 1006 -10.01 67.05 81.77
C GLU A 1006 -10.65 68.11 82.69
N GLU A 1007 -11.89 68.53 82.46
CA GLU A 1007 -12.66 69.43 83.34
C GLU A 1007 -13.11 68.71 84.62
N ILE A 1008 -13.49 67.43 84.55
CA ILE A 1008 -13.73 66.59 85.74
C ILE A 1008 -12.43 66.43 86.54
N ALA A 1009 -11.31 66.09 85.88
CA ALA A 1009 -10.00 66.01 86.53
C ALA A 1009 -9.50 67.39 87.03
N ALA A 1010 -9.92 68.48 86.40
CA ALA A 1010 -9.65 69.85 86.85
C ALA A 1010 -10.56 70.28 87.99
N GLN A 1011 -11.73 69.66 88.21
CA GLN A 1011 -12.51 69.84 89.44
C GLN A 1011 -11.84 69.13 90.63
N ASP A 1012 -11.37 67.89 90.43
CA ASP A 1012 -10.52 67.19 91.40
C ASP A 1012 -9.22 67.97 91.70
N LYS A 1013 -8.66 68.65 90.69
CA LYS A 1013 -7.45 69.48 90.85
C LYS A 1013 -7.74 70.90 91.35
N ALA A 1014 -8.92 71.48 91.12
CA ALA A 1014 -9.34 72.75 91.72
C ALA A 1014 -9.63 72.60 93.21
N LEU A 1015 -10.08 71.41 93.63
CA LEU A 1015 -10.05 70.98 95.04
C LEU A 1015 -8.64 71.05 95.65
N ALA A 1016 -7.58 70.82 94.85
CA ALA A 1016 -6.20 71.05 95.26
C ALA A 1016 -5.72 72.51 95.02
N GLU A 1017 -6.29 73.25 94.06
CA GLU A 1017 -6.02 74.67 93.81
C GLU A 1017 -6.66 75.60 94.85
N LYS A 1018 -7.56 75.10 95.70
CA LYS A 1018 -7.90 75.77 96.95
C LYS A 1018 -6.72 75.94 97.92
N ARG A 1019 -5.64 75.13 97.81
CA ARG A 1019 -4.33 75.51 98.40
C ARG A 1019 -3.87 76.86 97.85
N ALA A 1020 -3.92 76.96 96.52
CA ALA A 1020 -3.59 78.14 95.73
C ALA A 1020 -4.38 79.40 96.16
N GLU A 1021 -5.67 79.26 96.47
CA GLU A 1021 -6.54 80.41 96.78
C GLU A 1021 -6.39 80.94 98.21
N GLU A 1022 -6.08 80.09 99.20
CA GLU A 1022 -5.61 80.55 100.51
C GLU A 1022 -4.24 81.25 100.42
N GLU A 1023 -3.46 80.97 99.36
CA GLU A 1023 -2.24 81.72 99.03
C GLU A 1023 -2.51 82.99 98.20
N ARG A 1024 -3.56 83.01 97.35
CA ARG A 1024 -3.94 84.15 96.48
C ARG A 1024 -4.38 85.38 97.27
N ALA A 1025 -4.87 85.21 98.49
CA ALA A 1025 -5.17 86.32 99.41
C ALA A 1025 -3.98 87.28 99.63
N ARG A 1026 -2.73 86.83 99.41
CA ARG A 1026 -1.53 87.69 99.43
C ARG A 1026 -1.56 88.88 98.45
N ALA A 1027 -2.36 88.82 97.38
CA ALA A 1027 -2.34 89.80 96.29
C ALA A 1027 -3.55 90.78 96.30
N GLU A 1028 -4.38 90.77 97.35
CA GLU A 1028 -5.66 91.48 97.46
C GLU A 1028 -5.56 93.03 97.54
N ALA A 1029 -4.37 93.60 97.29
CA ALA A 1029 -4.04 95.01 97.57
C ALA A 1029 -3.84 95.91 96.34
N GLU A 1030 -3.48 95.38 95.17
CA GLU A 1030 -3.01 96.18 94.02
C GLU A 1030 -4.16 96.74 93.16
N MET A 1031 -4.89 97.67 93.79
CA MET A 1031 -5.66 98.73 93.12
C MET A 1031 -4.68 99.69 92.37
N THR A 1032 -5.06 100.63 91.51
CA THR A 1032 -6.34 101.32 91.26
C THR A 1032 -6.58 101.60 89.78
N THR A 1033 -7.87 101.75 89.46
CA THR A 1033 -8.45 102.77 88.58
C THR A 1033 -7.67 104.08 88.43
N ASP A 1034 -7.68 104.69 87.23
CA ASP A 1034 -8.31 106.01 86.99
C ASP A 1034 -8.28 106.39 85.48
N SER A 1035 -8.90 107.48 85.01
CA SER A 1035 -9.85 108.40 85.66
C SER A 1035 -11.05 108.67 84.75
N GLU A 1036 -12.25 108.45 85.29
CA GLU A 1036 -13.50 109.16 84.92
C GLU A 1036 -13.83 109.30 83.42
N THR A 1037 -14.43 108.27 82.82
CA THR A 1037 -15.81 108.45 82.30
C THR A 1037 -16.69 107.16 82.19
N GLY A 1038 -16.26 105.96 82.65
CA GLY A 1038 -16.88 104.66 82.26
C GLY A 1038 -17.61 103.79 83.33
N GLU A 1039 -18.82 103.30 83.00
CA GLU A 1039 -19.74 102.44 83.82
C GLU A 1039 -19.73 100.89 83.49
N LYS A 1040 -20.58 99.99 84.08
CA LYS A 1040 -20.48 98.47 83.97
C LYS A 1040 -21.84 97.60 83.85
N ILE A 1041 -21.92 96.44 83.02
CA ILE A 1041 -22.84 95.15 82.94
C ILE A 1041 -23.77 94.73 81.64
N LYS A 1042 -23.86 93.45 81.02
CA LYS A 1042 -24.83 92.84 79.88
C LYS A 1042 -24.83 91.23 79.45
N ARG A 1043 -25.82 90.54 78.66
CA ARG A 1043 -25.88 89.13 77.87
C ARG A 1043 -27.34 88.60 77.26
N LYS A 1044 -27.88 87.47 76.55
CA LYS A 1044 -27.80 85.96 76.04
C LYS A 1044 -28.85 85.41 74.85
N ARG A 1045 -28.84 84.17 74.10
CA ARG A 1045 -29.93 83.49 73.13
C ARG A 1045 -29.83 81.97 72.43
N LYS A 1046 -30.77 81.36 71.53
CA LYS A 1046 -30.87 79.91 70.84
C LYS A 1046 -31.82 79.55 69.52
N THR A 1047 -31.83 78.33 68.76
CA THR A 1047 -32.63 77.85 67.45
C THR A 1047 -32.79 76.27 66.93
N ALA A 1048 -33.52 75.77 65.79
CA ALA A 1048 -33.76 74.30 65.23
C ALA A 1048 -34.40 73.89 63.71
N PRO A 1049 -34.50 72.58 63.13
CA PRO A 1049 -34.84 72.07 61.65
C PRO A 1049 -35.67 70.68 61.20
N ARG A 1050 -35.93 70.21 59.87
CA ARG A 1050 -36.60 68.86 59.31
C ARG A 1050 -36.60 68.33 57.72
N ALA A 1051 -37.26 67.18 57.21
CA ALA A 1051 -37.27 66.44 55.78
C ALA A 1051 -38.55 65.47 55.33
N SER A 1052 -38.86 64.56 54.27
CA SER A 1052 -38.41 63.77 52.95
C SER A 1052 -39.53 62.92 52.03
N GLY A 1053 -39.30 62.10 50.89
CA GLY A 1053 -40.33 61.31 49.94
C GLY A 1053 -39.99 60.18 48.76
N GLU A 1054 -40.91 59.55 47.86
CA GLU A 1054 -40.76 58.29 46.89
C GLU A 1054 -41.78 57.93 45.62
N SER A 1055 -41.62 56.96 44.57
CA SER A 1055 -42.60 56.43 43.41
C SER A 1055 -42.28 55.24 42.29
N LYS A 1056 -43.21 54.66 41.38
CA LYS A 1056 -43.10 53.44 40.34
C LYS A 1056 -44.06 53.18 38.99
N PRO A 1057 -43.90 52.16 37.99
CA PRO A 1057 -44.49 51.99 36.52
C PRO A 1057 -44.97 50.59 35.76
N LYS A 1058 -45.44 50.45 34.41
CA LYS A 1058 -45.84 49.16 33.55
C LYS A 1058 -45.80 48.95 31.90
N ARG A 1059 -46.73 48.27 31.05
CA ARG A 1059 -46.52 47.40 29.72
C ARG A 1059 -47.54 47.25 28.42
N SER A 1060 -47.07 46.91 27.12
CA SER A 1060 -47.53 46.30 25.72
C SER A 1060 -48.78 46.58 24.71
N GLY A 1061 -48.58 46.98 23.38
CA GLY A 1061 -49.21 46.45 22.07
C GLY A 1061 -50.26 47.18 21.07
N GLY A 1062 -50.03 47.32 19.72
CA GLY A 1062 -51.06 47.19 18.57
C GLY A 1062 -51.53 48.31 17.52
N LYS A 1063 -51.66 47.94 16.19
CA LYS A 1063 -52.55 48.40 15.01
C LYS A 1063 -52.46 49.73 14.13
N LYS A 1064 -52.30 49.54 12.77
CA LYS A 1064 -52.82 50.20 11.49
C LYS A 1064 -52.86 51.75 11.29
N LYS A 1065 -52.68 52.37 10.08
CA LYS A 1065 -53.15 52.13 8.67
C LYS A 1065 -52.06 51.62 7.67
N LYS A 1066 -51.77 52.03 6.40
CA LYS A 1066 -52.12 53.12 5.42
C LYS A 1066 -51.95 52.62 3.91
N LYS A 1067 -51.96 53.49 2.87
CA LYS A 1067 -51.75 53.25 1.39
C LYS A 1067 -50.93 54.41 0.74
N SER A 1068 -50.25 54.32 -0.42
CA SER A 1068 -49.90 53.20 -1.35
C SER A 1068 -48.80 53.64 -2.37
N ASP A 1069 -48.02 52.67 -2.86
CA ASP A 1069 -47.09 52.63 -4.03
C ASP A 1069 -45.90 53.61 -4.21
N ARG A 1070 -44.74 53.01 -4.62
CA ARG A 1070 -43.72 53.33 -5.67
C ARG A 1070 -43.47 54.81 -6.09
N GLN A 1071 -42.24 55.28 -6.41
CA GLN A 1071 -41.00 54.60 -6.89
C GLN A 1071 -39.73 55.47 -6.65
N ASP A 1072 -38.56 54.84 -6.42
CA ASP A 1072 -37.13 55.27 -6.55
C ASP A 1072 -36.56 56.63 -5.99
N ASP A 1073 -35.23 56.61 -5.77
CA ASP A 1073 -34.20 57.68 -5.59
C ASP A 1073 -33.93 58.56 -4.32
N GLU A 1074 -32.61 58.73 -4.09
CA GLU A 1074 -31.76 59.73 -3.37
C GLU A 1074 -31.90 60.09 -1.84
N SER A 1075 -31.44 61.29 -1.41
CA SER A 1075 -30.39 61.46 -0.36
C SER A 1075 -30.71 62.21 0.98
N GLU A 1076 -29.73 62.16 1.90
CA GLU A 1076 -29.37 63.11 3.01
C GLU A 1076 -30.03 63.10 4.42
N GLU A 1077 -29.19 63.48 5.40
CA GLU A 1077 -29.37 63.83 6.85
C GLU A 1077 -30.42 63.06 7.73
N GLU A 1078 -29.98 62.28 8.74
CA GLU A 1078 -30.86 61.63 9.77
C GLU A 1078 -30.43 62.00 11.22
N GLU A 1079 -31.31 62.03 12.24
CA GLU A 1079 -32.33 61.01 12.52
C GLU A 1079 -33.62 61.56 13.17
N GLU A 1080 -33.66 62.34 14.26
CA GLU A 1080 -32.83 62.35 15.48
C GLU A 1080 -33.12 61.14 16.39
N ARG A 1081 -32.26 60.88 17.38
CA ARG A 1081 -32.28 59.70 18.28
C ARG A 1081 -33.42 59.78 19.34
N THR A 1082 -33.77 58.75 20.13
CA THR A 1082 -33.11 57.46 20.42
C THR A 1082 -34.01 56.21 20.31
N LYS A 1083 -35.24 56.21 20.88
CA LYS A 1083 -36.03 54.98 21.10
C LYS A 1083 -36.80 54.54 19.85
N LYS A 1084 -36.06 54.16 18.81
CA LYS A 1084 -36.56 53.94 17.43
C LYS A 1084 -36.42 52.49 16.93
N ARG A 1085 -37.37 52.09 16.07
CA ARG A 1085 -37.17 50.97 15.14
C ARG A 1085 -36.27 51.44 14.00
N ARG A 1086 -35.49 50.51 13.41
CA ARG A 1086 -34.69 50.69 12.18
C ARG A 1086 -35.29 51.74 11.22
N ARG A 1087 -34.51 52.79 10.96
CA ARG A 1087 -34.07 53.09 9.59
C ARG A 1087 -32.57 53.36 9.58
N LEU A 1088 -31.95 52.95 8.47
CA LEU A 1088 -30.69 53.50 7.97
C LEU A 1088 -31.14 54.68 7.07
N THR A 1089 -30.35 55.74 6.88
CA THR A 1089 -29.00 55.83 6.26
C THR A 1089 -28.42 57.23 6.51
N LYS A 1090 -27.15 57.62 6.24
CA LYS A 1090 -25.95 57.09 5.55
C LYS A 1090 -24.74 57.74 6.30
N LYS A 1091 -23.56 57.13 6.50
CA LYS A 1091 -22.43 56.99 5.54
C LYS A 1091 -22.04 58.35 4.92
N GLU A 1092 -20.79 58.85 4.94
CA GLU A 1092 -19.47 58.19 5.09
C GLU A 1092 -18.36 59.07 5.74
N SER A 1093 -17.28 58.41 6.17
CA SER A 1093 -15.87 58.67 5.77
C SER A 1093 -14.83 58.84 6.90
N SER A 1094 -13.68 58.15 6.72
CA SER A 1094 -12.38 58.27 7.42
C SER A 1094 -12.33 58.22 8.97
N LYS A 1095 -11.65 57.25 9.58
CA LYS A 1095 -10.18 57.21 9.90
C LYS A 1095 -9.74 58.43 10.74
N PHE A 1096 -9.13 58.29 11.94
CA PHE A 1096 -8.55 57.06 12.58
C PHE A 1096 -8.45 57.11 14.15
N LYS A 1097 -7.26 57.01 14.81
CA LYS A 1097 -7.03 57.12 16.28
C LYS A 1097 -5.74 57.90 16.66
N SER A 1098 -5.80 58.74 17.71
CA SER A 1098 -4.65 59.20 18.55
C SER A 1098 -4.65 58.42 19.90
N ALA A 1099 -3.57 58.12 20.63
CA ALA A 1099 -2.26 58.78 20.81
C ALA A 1099 -2.34 60.01 21.76
N GLU A 1100 -1.40 60.28 22.68
CA GLU A 1100 -0.11 59.60 22.96
C GLU A 1100 0.50 60.00 24.34
N ILE A 1101 1.46 59.20 24.85
CA ILE A 1101 2.73 59.56 25.56
C ILE A 1101 2.67 60.45 26.86
N VAL A 1102 3.27 60.06 28.01
CA VAL A 1102 4.72 60.09 28.41
C VAL A 1102 5.21 61.56 28.55
N VAL A 1103 6.12 62.00 29.44
CA VAL A 1103 7.38 61.50 30.05
C VAL A 1103 7.40 61.82 31.59
N ASP A 1104 8.44 61.72 32.44
CA ASP A 1104 9.91 61.60 32.26
C ASP A 1104 10.64 61.02 33.51
N SER A 1105 11.90 60.56 33.31
CA SER A 1105 13.12 60.60 34.17
C SER A 1105 13.07 60.27 35.69
N ASP A 1106 14.17 59.92 36.38
CA ASP A 1106 15.61 59.90 36.05
C ASP A 1106 16.10 58.49 35.58
N GLU A 1107 17.29 57.89 35.79
CA GLU A 1107 18.49 58.09 36.66
C GLU A 1107 19.75 57.44 35.98
N GLU A 1108 20.97 57.54 36.54
CA GLU A 1108 22.27 57.33 35.84
C GLU A 1108 23.28 56.31 36.47
N ASN A 1109 24.06 55.61 35.60
CA ASN A 1109 25.53 55.32 35.66
C ASN A 1109 26.15 54.39 36.76
N GLU A 1110 27.27 53.63 36.56
CA GLU A 1110 28.13 53.37 35.37
C GLU A 1110 29.10 52.13 35.52
N ASN A 1111 29.58 51.61 34.36
CA ASN A 1111 30.94 51.11 33.98
C ASN A 1111 31.54 49.70 34.24
N GLU A 1112 32.38 49.34 33.23
CA GLU A 1112 33.57 48.46 33.14
C GLU A 1112 33.44 46.90 33.10
N ASP A 1113 34.29 46.16 32.36
CA ASP A 1113 34.51 46.05 30.88
C ASP A 1113 35.38 44.79 30.54
N ASP A 1114 35.85 44.62 29.29
CA ASP A 1114 36.75 43.57 28.73
C ASP A 1114 36.20 42.12 28.58
N GLU A 1115 36.51 41.31 27.56
CA GLU A 1115 36.88 41.55 26.14
C GLU A 1115 36.58 40.26 25.30
N LEU A 1116 36.22 40.39 24.01
CA LEU A 1116 36.23 39.38 22.91
C LEU A 1116 35.75 37.90 23.15
N GLU A 1117 34.60 37.49 22.55
CA GLU A 1117 34.56 36.44 21.49
C GLU A 1117 33.16 36.29 20.81
N ARG A 1118 32.88 35.15 20.15
CA ARG A 1118 31.78 34.90 19.20
C ARG A 1118 30.83 33.75 19.63
N ASP A 1119 29.82 33.52 18.78
CA ASP A 1119 28.88 32.38 18.73
C ASP A 1119 27.73 32.39 19.76
N GLU A 1120 26.50 31.92 19.48
CA GLU A 1120 25.90 31.48 18.20
C GLU A 1120 24.41 31.91 18.12
N ARG A 1121 23.58 31.37 17.21
CA ARG A 1121 22.20 31.86 16.97
C ARG A 1121 21.16 30.74 16.75
N ASN A 1122 19.89 31.08 17.00
CA ASN A 1122 18.66 30.37 16.56
C ASN A 1122 18.29 29.07 17.35
N ILE A 1123 17.05 28.53 17.33
CA ILE A 1123 15.85 28.89 16.53
C ILE A 1123 14.49 28.72 17.27
N ASP A 1124 13.43 29.11 16.54
CA ASP A 1124 11.99 29.24 16.77
C ASP A 1124 11.14 28.28 17.66
N ARG A 1125 10.03 28.89 18.10
CA ARG A 1125 8.62 28.44 18.15
C ARG A 1125 8.25 27.10 17.45
N GLU A 1126 7.22 26.43 18.00
CA GLU A 1126 6.06 26.01 17.19
C GLU A 1126 4.75 25.93 18.04
N ASP A 1127 3.72 25.24 17.52
CA ASP A 1127 2.30 25.52 17.69
C ASP A 1127 1.54 24.82 18.85
N THR A 1128 0.25 25.16 18.99
CA THR A 1128 -0.76 24.40 19.75
C THR A 1128 -0.95 22.96 19.24
N PRO A 1129 -1.63 22.07 19.99
CA PRO A 1129 -2.97 21.70 19.48
C PRO A 1129 -4.05 21.41 20.55
N LEU A 1130 -5.27 21.11 20.08
CA LEU A 1130 -6.27 20.32 20.79
C LEU A 1130 -5.92 18.81 20.62
N SER A 1131 -6.60 17.77 21.12
CA SER A 1131 -7.98 17.60 21.63
C SER A 1131 -8.07 16.30 22.47
N GLU A 1132 -9.29 15.91 22.86
CA GLU A 1132 -9.68 14.56 23.33
C GLU A 1132 -9.17 14.10 24.71
N ALA A 1133 -10.07 14.05 25.69
CA ALA A 1133 -10.81 12.80 25.99
C ALA A 1133 -11.88 13.05 27.08
N GLU A 1134 -13.05 12.42 26.95
CA GLU A 1134 -13.86 12.01 28.12
C GLU A 1134 -14.84 10.90 27.73
N GLU A 1135 -14.91 9.83 28.54
CA GLU A 1135 -15.84 8.71 28.35
C GLU A 1135 -17.11 8.88 29.19
N LYS A 1136 -18.22 8.31 28.69
CA LYS A 1136 -19.30 7.60 29.41
C LYS A 1136 -19.71 8.06 30.84
N VAL A 1137 -21.02 8.18 31.07
CA VAL A 1137 -21.82 7.21 31.88
C VAL A 1137 -23.27 7.73 32.09
N ALA A 1138 -24.26 6.88 31.76
CA ALA A 1138 -25.64 6.81 32.29
C ALA A 1138 -26.57 8.07 32.25
N ASP A 1139 -27.87 7.94 32.58
CA ASP A 1139 -28.94 7.11 32.00
C ASP A 1139 -30.31 7.66 32.48
N ASP A 1140 -31.43 7.15 31.95
CA ASP A 1140 -32.81 7.20 32.52
C ASP A 1140 -33.52 8.59 32.75
N ASP A 1141 -34.84 8.75 32.52
CA ASP A 1141 -35.83 7.95 31.77
C ASP A 1141 -37.21 8.67 31.57
N LYS A 1142 -38.05 8.12 30.66
CA LYS A 1142 -39.54 8.20 30.51
C LYS A 1142 -40.20 9.58 30.30
N MET A 1143 -41.26 9.70 29.47
CA MET A 1143 -42.34 8.77 29.06
C MET A 1143 -42.51 8.74 27.51
N GLU A 1144 -42.62 7.57 26.84
CA GLU A 1144 -43.87 6.82 26.50
C GLU A 1144 -44.73 7.50 25.39
N VAL A 1145 -45.29 6.84 24.34
CA VAL A 1145 -45.55 5.40 24.04
C VAL A 1145 -45.47 5.12 22.51
N ASP A 1146 -45.33 3.83 22.14
CA ASP A 1146 -45.98 3.08 21.04
C ASP A 1146 -45.08 2.38 19.98
N ASP A 1147 -45.57 1.26 19.40
CA ASP A 1147 -44.75 0.03 19.19
C ASP A 1147 -44.56 -0.49 17.73
N ARG A 1148 -43.68 -1.50 17.60
CA ARG A 1148 -43.15 -2.32 16.45
C ARG A 1148 -44.05 -2.56 15.20
N ALA A 1149 -43.55 -2.97 14.01
CA ALA A 1149 -42.48 -3.95 13.73
C ALA A 1149 -41.96 -4.00 12.26
N ASN A 1150 -40.75 -4.60 12.04
CA ASN A 1150 -40.26 -5.41 10.89
C ASN A 1150 -40.32 -4.82 9.44
N GLN A 1151 -39.60 -5.29 8.40
CA GLN A 1151 -38.40 -6.16 8.18
C GLN A 1151 -37.87 -5.90 6.75
N GLU A 1152 -36.59 -6.19 6.46
CA GLU A 1152 -35.98 -6.23 5.10
C GLU A 1152 -36.10 -4.91 4.27
N GLY A 1153 -35.44 -4.72 3.11
CA GLY A 1153 -34.40 -5.49 2.41
C GLY A 1153 -33.82 -4.69 1.21
N GLU A 1154 -32.73 -5.21 0.63
CA GLU A 1154 -32.28 -5.20 -0.79
C GLU A 1154 -32.40 -3.93 -1.71
N ASP A 1155 -31.26 -3.66 -2.37
CA ASP A 1155 -31.04 -3.36 -3.81
C ASP A 1155 -31.30 -1.99 -4.50
N GLU A 1156 -30.21 -1.56 -5.15
CA GLU A 1156 -30.04 -1.02 -6.52
C GLU A 1156 -30.50 0.41 -6.96
N ASP A 1157 -29.93 0.79 -8.13
CA ASP A 1157 -30.07 1.97 -9.00
C ASP A 1157 -29.70 3.36 -8.42
N GLU A 1158 -28.62 3.99 -8.89
CA GLU A 1158 -28.48 4.75 -10.17
C GLU A 1158 -29.40 5.98 -10.25
N GLU A 1159 -28.97 7.19 -10.63
CA GLU A 1159 -27.66 7.83 -10.75
C GLU A 1159 -27.97 9.35 -10.89
N GLU A 1160 -27.28 10.09 -11.77
CA GLU A 1160 -27.39 11.54 -12.00
C GLU A 1160 -28.83 12.03 -12.39
N ILE A 1161 -29.24 13.31 -12.32
CA ILE A 1161 -28.62 14.51 -12.93
C ILE A 1161 -29.05 15.80 -12.19
N ALA A 1162 -28.09 16.70 -11.97
CA ALA A 1162 -28.37 18.09 -11.57
C ALA A 1162 -28.66 18.98 -12.80
N PRO A 1163 -29.54 20.00 -12.70
CA PRO A 1163 -28.97 21.31 -12.37
C PRO A 1163 -29.87 22.27 -11.56
N ARG A 1164 -29.20 23.28 -10.97
CA ARG A 1164 -29.80 24.42 -10.28
C ARG A 1164 -30.67 25.28 -11.23
N GLN A 1165 -31.98 25.40 -10.99
CA GLN A 1165 -32.75 26.52 -11.53
C GLN A 1165 -32.58 27.80 -10.68
N GLN A 1166 -32.29 28.93 -11.33
CA GLN A 1166 -32.33 30.24 -10.70
C GLN A 1166 -33.76 30.80 -10.69
N HIS A 1167 -34.39 30.88 -9.51
CA HIS A 1167 -35.67 31.58 -9.39
C HIS A 1167 -35.50 33.11 -9.24
N LYS A 1168 -35.88 33.86 -10.28
CA LYS A 1168 -36.47 35.19 -10.13
C LYS A 1168 -37.79 35.26 -10.90
N ARG A 1169 -38.88 35.54 -10.18
CA ARG A 1169 -40.25 35.48 -10.72
C ARG A 1169 -40.62 36.67 -11.61
N ALA A 1170 -41.30 36.30 -12.69
CA ALA A 1170 -42.02 37.11 -13.67
C ALA A 1170 -42.91 38.25 -13.15
N ARG A 1171 -43.38 39.11 -14.06
CA ARG A 1171 -44.46 40.08 -13.77
C ARG A 1171 -45.27 40.50 -15.01
N ARG A 1172 -46.55 40.07 -15.08
CA ARG A 1172 -47.63 40.51 -16.01
C ARG A 1172 -47.40 40.20 -17.51
N GLY A 1173 -48.35 39.71 -18.31
CA GLY A 1173 -49.71 39.19 -18.04
C GLY A 1173 -50.85 40.05 -18.62
N ARG A 1174 -51.64 39.47 -19.54
CA ARG A 1174 -52.96 39.94 -20.03
C ARG A 1174 -53.77 38.75 -20.57
N VAL A 1175 -55.09 38.92 -20.69
CA VAL A 1175 -56.07 37.97 -21.24
C VAL A 1175 -56.39 38.29 -22.71
N VAL A 1176 -56.54 37.27 -23.55
CA VAL A 1176 -57.57 37.05 -24.62
C VAL A 1176 -57.23 35.76 -25.38
N ASP A 1177 -58.26 35.11 -25.93
CA ASP A 1177 -58.30 33.77 -26.53
C ASP A 1177 -57.72 33.69 -27.96
N SER A 1178 -57.20 32.52 -28.37
CA SER A 1178 -57.44 31.85 -29.67
C SER A 1178 -56.76 30.45 -29.73
N ASP A 1179 -57.60 29.40 -29.76
CA ASP A 1179 -57.71 28.35 -30.78
C ASP A 1179 -56.53 27.46 -31.28
N GLU A 1180 -56.91 26.22 -31.62
CA GLU A 1180 -56.33 25.23 -32.56
C GLU A 1180 -54.98 24.51 -32.24
N GLU A 1181 -55.08 23.20 -31.96
CA GLU A 1181 -54.80 22.06 -32.90
C GLU A 1181 -53.51 22.15 -33.78
N ASP A 1182 -52.72 21.08 -34.04
CA ASP A 1182 -52.98 19.64 -33.83
C ASP A 1182 -51.72 18.72 -33.86
N ASN A 1183 -51.83 17.57 -33.18
CA ASN A 1183 -51.37 16.19 -33.47
C ASN A 1183 -49.91 15.70 -33.76
N GLU A 1184 -49.71 14.44 -33.29
CA GLU A 1184 -48.91 13.28 -33.79
C GLU A 1184 -47.36 13.20 -33.69
N ASP A 1185 -46.88 12.45 -32.68
CA ASP A 1185 -46.44 11.02 -32.73
C ASP A 1185 -45.79 10.45 -34.02
N GLY A 1186 -44.87 9.47 -33.97
CA GLY A 1186 -44.39 8.70 -32.82
C GLY A 1186 -43.33 7.61 -33.14
N ASP A 1187 -43.33 6.56 -32.31
CA ASP A 1187 -42.27 5.54 -32.08
C ASP A 1187 -41.72 4.67 -33.25
N ALA A 1188 -40.39 4.54 -33.27
CA ALA A 1188 -39.59 3.30 -33.10
C ALA A 1188 -39.93 1.99 -33.91
N PRO A 1189 -39.41 0.79 -33.54
CA PRO A 1189 -38.07 0.30 -33.94
C PRO A 1189 -38.11 -1.07 -34.70
N VAL A 1190 -36.95 -1.76 -34.85
CA VAL A 1190 -36.74 -3.24 -34.61
C VAL A 1190 -35.55 -3.85 -35.39
N GLN A 1191 -34.66 -4.51 -34.61
CA GLN A 1191 -33.77 -5.68 -34.82
C GLN A 1191 -33.35 -6.23 -36.23
N ALA A 1192 -32.02 -6.25 -36.42
CA ALA A 1192 -31.13 -7.44 -36.48
C ALA A 1192 -31.09 -8.41 -37.70
N SER A 1193 -30.03 -9.24 -37.64
CA SER A 1193 -29.57 -10.28 -38.59
C SER A 1193 -29.06 -9.78 -39.95
N GLY A 1194 -27.99 -10.42 -40.42
CA GLY A 1194 -27.40 -10.24 -41.75
C GLY A 1194 -27.15 -11.60 -42.40
N ASP A 1195 -26.78 -11.59 -43.67
CA ASP A 1195 -26.52 -12.81 -44.46
C ASP A 1195 -25.28 -12.61 -45.35
N GLU A 1196 -24.76 -13.71 -45.89
CA GLU A 1196 -23.46 -13.78 -46.55
C GLU A 1196 -23.46 -13.23 -47.99
N SER A 1197 -22.38 -12.55 -48.40
CA SER A 1197 -21.57 -12.94 -49.58
C SER A 1197 -20.51 -11.89 -49.99
N ARG A 1198 -19.33 -12.41 -50.35
CA ARG A 1198 -18.36 -11.80 -51.28
C ARG A 1198 -17.78 -12.93 -52.14
N PRO A 1199 -17.58 -12.71 -53.45
CA PRO A 1199 -16.20 -12.78 -53.94
C PRO A 1199 -15.88 -11.78 -55.08
N ALA A 1200 -14.59 -11.69 -55.41
CA ALA A 1200 -13.97 -10.90 -56.49
C ALA A 1200 -14.12 -9.35 -56.36
N ALA A 1201 -13.10 -8.50 -56.48
CA ALA A 1201 -11.73 -8.51 -57.05
C ALA A 1201 -11.59 -7.84 -58.42
N ASP A 1202 -10.46 -7.12 -58.53
CA ASP A 1202 -9.83 -6.44 -59.65
C ASP A 1202 -10.53 -5.27 -60.38
N THR A 1203 -9.77 -4.18 -60.50
CA THR A 1203 -9.81 -3.18 -61.58
C THR A 1203 -8.44 -2.52 -61.64
N SER A 1204 -7.56 -3.08 -62.46
CA SER A 1204 -6.29 -2.47 -62.82
C SER A 1204 -6.01 -2.62 -64.32
N MET A 1205 -5.50 -1.55 -64.92
CA MET A 1205 -4.92 -1.47 -66.27
C MET A 1205 -3.63 -0.67 -66.10
N ALA A 1206 -2.46 -1.12 -66.58
CA ALA A 1206 -2.10 -1.37 -68.00
C ALA A 1206 -1.97 -0.02 -68.74
N ASP A 1207 -0.83 0.35 -69.36
CA ASP A 1207 0.36 -0.43 -69.77
C ASP A 1207 1.68 0.38 -69.74
N ALA A 1208 2.78 -0.31 -70.08
CA ALA A 1208 3.99 0.17 -70.81
C ALA A 1208 5.34 0.32 -70.05
N ASP A 1209 6.19 -0.70 -70.19
CA ASP A 1209 7.48 -0.73 -70.96
C ASP A 1209 8.64 0.24 -70.59
N GLU A 1210 9.94 -0.12 -70.68
CA GLU A 1210 10.62 -1.40 -71.02
C GLU A 1210 12.10 -1.41 -70.50
N ASP A 1211 12.73 -2.60 -70.58
CA ASP A 1211 14.18 -2.93 -70.63
C ASP A 1211 15.15 -2.90 -69.41
N GLU A 1212 15.97 -3.98 -69.40
CA GLU A 1212 17.17 -4.41 -68.61
C GLU A 1212 17.12 -4.50 -67.06
#